data_AF-A4AMT8-F1
#
_entry.id   AF-A4AMT8-F1
#
_cell.length_a   1.000
_cell.length_b   1.000
_cell.length_c   1.000
_cell.angle_alpha   90.00
_cell.angle_beta   90.00
_cell.angle_gamma   90.00
#
_symmetry.space_group_name_H-M   'P 1'
#
loop_
_entity.id
_entity.type
_entity.pdbx_description
1 polymer ?
#
loop_
_entity_poly.entity_id
_entity_poly.type
_entity_poly.pdbx_seq_one_letter_code
_entity_poly.pdbx_strand_id
1 'polypeptide(L)'
;MIEYEGMLQYIYLYIVIFSYLITMMQRTNILLILALFIGVAFHGSSIFFTLESTYDALIHLFFADHYAQSWFEPWDYRWYTGFTVQAYPPLVHQTIAVLSYIGGLKFGLFSVALIGIILFITGAYRFGLLMTGNRKVAGYTALLAVFSSTFIETLHIFGQLPSIVGLSVLLHALPEIYSWIKTGKSRYLATSLSLIAVTVTSHHVTPIFGMVFFIFPLLGMVVMDAARDQVANNKAITFKVFLVQFKKLFWRIVGFGFSSLVLIVVCILPYWINSKKNPITQVPIPHGSRDNFLEVTSSGLVFFLIPWGVLLFILPYIFYRYFSKRYLFFGLSFAMLTLLGTGGTTPIPIKLLGETAFNILTLDRFTLWATIMALPIFGEFMYRMTEGDLKVYIQQRFGPVYHRIIGGSIAGGILVMVIFTMSLNYFRPSQPQNIKMLPIVNFLSQDDHDKWRYLPLGFGDQMAWLSAQTNAMTVDGNYHSARRLPELTTRAIERLENSKFRGVEGIGSLQQFLTVPEKYNLKYIFSNDKFYDPILYFCGWQRLQQLENGIMVWEKLNVPPIPTIISKEDVATWLKVMWGIIPLLTVILALIINIQWVWYRILKSKQLPDGKFMNYALPYKKFPRKLVTLNQFWALLIICVLGYGAYHFYISNATQIAPKNVLMAYYDALDFKEFQRAHSYLNPDDEVDLSQYMLEVSVTDGILSSYAKLDSIGIELMDETATSARAKVSTQWITPLEKVNKHFYHTLVKKDGKWYLEPSKFDNDLPPDQLLSANGSTFYNHGRRRITTQQTHHEDVLKQPVLEVLKAKLVKYQGRYSIVGELQNIDNIPADVVIKATLYNDTNKELANYNAKFQMKHKLMPKETTAFRIDFEGIAWSSTKDTLPPTFNPDEFTPVTLEEQPTKFNLQCAGNTAITDLYKQIALQDLELTEASIKGTLFNSGIQEVTIPQLLLSYYNEEKELLWVDHHFLQEGVRIQRKQFFDYKPLDLSNLQIISSSLENCFVNGLPNTSISEIIFPNRVHSHALEQLQPFEGKGYRFLKFEVNGYIGNPR
;
A
#
# COMPACT_ATOMS: atom_id res chain seq x y z
N MET A 1 68.22 20.97 4.62
CA MET A 1 68.42 19.81 5.53
C MET A 1 67.16 19.48 6.34
N ILE A 2 66.32 20.47 6.71
CA ILE A 2 65.08 20.27 7.50
C ILE A 2 63.89 19.70 6.69
N GLU A 3 63.82 19.91 5.37
CA GLU A 3 62.74 19.34 4.52
C GLU A 3 62.90 17.84 4.19
N TYR A 4 64.10 17.28 4.32
CA TYR A 4 64.36 15.87 4.05
C TYR A 4 63.96 14.96 5.23
N GLU A 5 64.08 15.44 6.48
CA GLU A 5 63.65 14.68 7.67
C GLU A 5 62.13 14.52 7.77
N GLY A 6 61.36 15.56 7.39
CA GLY A 6 59.90 15.49 7.34
C GLY A 6 59.40 14.47 6.32
N MET A 7 59.99 14.44 5.12
CA MET A 7 59.62 13.50 4.06
C MET A 7 59.93 12.04 4.45
N LEU A 8 61.06 11.80 5.12
CA LEU A 8 61.42 10.49 5.68
C LEU A 8 60.46 10.06 6.81
N GLN A 9 59.98 10.98 7.64
CA GLN A 9 58.95 10.71 8.65
C GLN A 9 57.60 10.33 8.04
N TYR A 10 57.17 11.00 6.96
CA TYR A 10 55.94 10.65 6.25
C TYR A 10 56.05 9.31 5.51
N ILE A 11 57.19 9.03 4.88
CA ILE A 11 57.45 7.74 4.22
C ILE A 11 57.53 6.62 5.27
N TYR A 12 58.16 6.86 6.42
CA TYR A 12 58.19 5.88 7.52
C TYR A 12 56.80 5.67 8.13
N LEU A 13 55.99 6.71 8.29
CA LEU A 13 54.60 6.61 8.73
C LEU A 13 53.74 5.84 7.71
N TYR A 14 53.93 6.08 6.41
CA TYR A 14 53.26 5.33 5.35
C TYR A 14 53.72 3.88 5.31
N ILE A 15 55.02 3.59 5.43
CA ILE A 15 55.55 2.22 5.48
C ILE A 15 55.08 1.51 6.77
N VAL A 16 54.97 2.20 7.89
CA VAL A 16 54.42 1.64 9.14
C VAL A 16 52.92 1.41 9.00
N ILE A 17 52.14 2.33 8.43
CA ILE A 17 50.70 2.15 8.18
C ILE A 17 50.46 1.03 7.17
N PHE A 18 51.24 0.96 6.09
CA PHE A 18 51.14 -0.03 5.04
C PHE A 18 51.61 -1.41 5.52
N SER A 19 52.73 -1.47 6.26
CA SER A 19 53.18 -2.69 6.95
C SER A 19 52.16 -3.12 8.00
N TYR A 20 51.52 -2.19 8.73
CA TYR A 20 50.48 -2.50 9.70
C TYR A 20 49.17 -2.95 9.05
N LEU A 21 48.81 -2.41 7.87
CA LEU A 21 47.72 -2.89 7.01
C LEU A 21 48.01 -4.31 6.52
N ILE A 22 49.25 -4.61 6.14
CA ILE A 22 49.71 -5.95 5.75
C ILE A 22 49.68 -6.91 6.96
N THR A 23 50.09 -6.47 8.15
CA THR A 23 50.02 -7.29 9.39
C THR A 23 48.58 -7.46 9.89
N MET A 24 47.68 -6.50 9.64
CA MET A 24 46.23 -6.61 9.84
C MET A 24 45.58 -7.56 8.83
N MET A 25 46.03 -7.56 7.57
CA MET A 25 45.61 -8.54 6.56
C MET A 25 46.06 -9.97 6.91
N GLN A 26 47.19 -10.14 7.61
CA GLN A 26 47.61 -11.45 8.12
C GLN A 26 46.77 -11.96 9.31
N ARG A 27 46.05 -11.09 10.02
CA ARG A 27 45.19 -11.47 11.17
C ARG A 27 43.69 -11.47 10.84
N THR A 28 43.27 -10.73 9.82
CA THR A 28 41.87 -10.52 9.41
C THR A 28 41.51 -11.46 8.26
N ASN A 29 40.29 -12.02 8.27
CA ASN A 29 39.85 -12.89 7.19
C ASN A 29 39.65 -12.08 5.90
N ILE A 30 40.47 -12.35 4.88
CA ILE A 30 40.42 -11.70 3.56
C ILE A 30 39.01 -11.75 2.95
N LEU A 31 38.28 -12.86 3.13
CA LEU A 31 36.91 -13.01 2.61
C LEU A 31 35.91 -12.05 3.26
N LEU A 32 36.12 -11.67 4.53
CA LEU A 32 35.27 -10.68 5.19
C LEU A 32 35.52 -9.29 4.62
N ILE A 33 36.79 -8.92 4.39
CA ILE A 33 37.14 -7.64 3.78
C ILE A 33 36.55 -7.56 2.37
N LEU A 34 36.69 -8.64 1.60
CA LEU A 34 36.09 -8.75 0.28
C LEU A 34 34.57 -8.61 0.33
N ALA A 35 33.89 -9.30 1.26
CA ALA A 35 32.45 -9.20 1.44
C ALA A 35 32.01 -7.76 1.78
N LEU A 36 32.75 -7.04 2.63
CA LEU A 36 32.45 -5.65 2.97
C LEU A 36 32.65 -4.72 1.77
N PHE A 37 33.75 -4.87 1.04
CA PHE A 37 34.01 -4.07 -0.16
C PHE A 37 32.93 -4.29 -1.22
N ILE A 38 32.63 -5.55 -1.54
CA ILE A 38 31.58 -5.91 -2.50
C ILE A 38 30.22 -5.43 -1.99
N GLY A 39 29.89 -5.64 -0.72
CA GLY A 39 28.61 -5.23 -0.16
C GLY A 39 28.37 -3.73 -0.22
N VAL A 40 29.39 -2.92 0.13
CA VAL A 40 29.31 -1.46 0.01
C VAL A 40 29.28 -1.03 -1.46
N ALA A 41 30.09 -1.61 -2.33
CA ALA A 41 30.09 -1.26 -3.75
C ALA A 41 28.75 -1.62 -4.43
N PHE A 42 28.26 -2.84 -4.21
CA PHE A 42 27.05 -3.37 -4.83
C PHE A 42 25.79 -2.74 -4.22
N HIS A 43 25.54 -2.93 -2.92
CA HIS A 43 24.33 -2.39 -2.31
C HIS A 43 24.39 -0.88 -2.21
N GLY A 44 25.55 -0.31 -1.86
CA GLY A 44 25.70 1.14 -1.71
C GLY A 44 25.52 1.92 -3.01
N SER A 45 25.89 1.36 -4.17
CA SER A 45 25.53 1.97 -5.45
C SER A 45 24.05 1.73 -5.81
N SER A 46 23.55 0.53 -5.55
CA SER A 46 22.19 0.13 -5.93
C SER A 46 21.10 0.87 -5.16
N ILE A 47 21.31 1.17 -3.87
CA ILE A 47 20.31 1.86 -3.05
C ILE A 47 19.93 3.23 -3.63
N PHE A 48 20.83 3.94 -4.33
CA PHE A 48 20.50 5.22 -4.97
C PHE A 48 19.42 5.11 -6.05
N PHE A 49 19.25 3.93 -6.65
CA PHE A 49 18.24 3.67 -7.66
C PHE A 49 16.98 3.02 -7.08
N THR A 50 17.13 2.21 -6.02
CA THR A 50 16.02 1.39 -5.52
C THR A 50 15.35 1.95 -4.28
N LEU A 51 16.11 2.52 -3.33
CA LEU A 51 15.65 2.73 -1.94
C LEU A 51 14.41 3.63 -1.86
N GLU A 52 14.36 4.71 -2.65
CA GLU A 52 13.21 5.62 -2.67
C GLU A 52 11.96 5.01 -3.30
N SER A 53 12.11 3.99 -4.14
CA SER A 53 11.01 3.25 -4.78
C SER A 53 10.49 2.06 -3.97
N THR A 54 11.08 1.82 -2.80
CA THR A 54 10.66 0.74 -1.91
C THR A 54 9.40 1.08 -1.13
N TYR A 55 8.74 0.05 -0.61
CA TYR A 55 7.47 0.18 0.11
C TYR A 55 7.56 1.02 1.41
N ASP A 56 8.55 0.73 2.28
CA ASP A 56 8.59 1.32 3.63
C ASP A 56 9.58 2.49 3.81
N ALA A 57 10.52 2.72 2.89
CA ALA A 57 11.60 3.67 3.14
C ALA A 57 11.12 5.11 3.34
N LEU A 58 10.11 5.55 2.58
CA LEU A 58 9.55 6.91 2.70
C LEU A 58 8.75 7.09 4.00
N ILE A 59 8.17 6.01 4.55
CA ILE A 59 7.53 6.02 5.87
C ILE A 59 8.59 6.30 6.94
N HIS A 60 9.74 5.63 6.88
CA HIS A 60 10.84 5.85 7.82
C HIS A 60 11.43 7.26 7.71
N LEU A 61 11.41 7.85 6.51
CA LEU A 61 11.81 9.23 6.28
C LEU A 61 10.85 10.22 6.95
N PHE A 62 9.53 9.98 6.86
CA PHE A 62 8.51 10.78 7.54
C PHE A 62 8.66 10.74 9.06
N PHE A 63 8.86 9.55 9.65
CA PHE A 63 9.12 9.44 11.09
C PHE A 63 10.42 10.15 11.50
N ALA A 64 11.46 10.10 10.67
CA ALA A 64 12.70 10.82 10.94
C ALA A 64 12.51 12.33 10.90
N ASP A 65 11.71 12.85 9.96
CA ASP A 65 11.37 14.26 9.89
C ASP A 65 10.65 14.75 11.14
N HIS A 66 9.71 13.96 11.67
CA HIS A 66 9.07 14.25 12.96
C HIS A 66 10.11 14.47 14.07
N TYR A 67 11.10 13.58 14.21
CA TYR A 67 12.17 13.75 15.21
C TYR A 67 13.08 14.94 14.91
N ALA A 68 13.35 15.24 13.64
CA ALA A 68 14.14 16.39 13.26
C ALA A 68 13.47 17.71 13.68
N GLN A 69 12.14 17.80 13.57
CA GLN A 69 11.41 19.03 13.90
C GLN A 69 10.95 19.10 15.35
N SER A 70 10.52 17.98 15.93
CA SER A 70 9.78 17.91 17.20
C SER A 70 10.22 16.74 18.08
N TRP A 71 11.52 16.66 18.40
CA TRP A 71 12.17 15.51 19.05
C TRP A 71 11.43 14.85 20.24
N PHE A 72 10.85 15.66 21.14
CA PHE A 72 10.20 15.20 22.36
C PHE A 72 8.66 15.21 22.29
N GLU A 73 8.07 15.64 21.18
CA GLU A 73 6.62 15.59 21.01
C GLU A 73 6.22 14.16 20.61
N PRO A 74 5.32 13.48 21.33
CA PRO A 74 4.90 12.12 20.98
C PRO A 74 3.77 12.08 19.95
N TRP A 75 3.27 13.25 19.53
CA TRP A 75 2.09 13.44 18.69
C TRP A 75 2.45 14.10 17.37
N ASP A 76 1.99 13.53 16.26
CA ASP A 76 2.12 14.11 14.93
C ASP A 76 0.74 14.37 14.33
N TYR A 77 0.49 15.58 13.85
CA TYR A 77 -0.82 16.00 13.34
C TYR A 77 -1.04 15.66 11.86
N ARG A 78 0.02 15.32 11.13
CA ARG A 78 -0.01 15.34 9.66
C ARG A 78 -0.82 14.20 9.05
N TRP A 79 -0.97 13.07 9.75
CA TRP A 79 -1.77 11.92 9.28
C TRP A 79 -2.95 11.63 10.19
N TYR A 80 -4.03 11.08 9.61
CA TYR A 80 -5.20 10.54 10.33
C TYR A 80 -5.83 11.50 11.36
N THR A 81 -5.75 12.82 11.13
CA THR A 81 -6.15 13.87 12.09
C THR A 81 -5.33 13.95 13.39
N GLY A 82 -4.23 13.21 13.46
CA GLY A 82 -3.32 13.15 14.58
C GLY A 82 -3.12 11.73 15.08
N PHE A 83 -1.86 11.32 15.22
CA PHE A 83 -1.48 10.02 15.77
C PHE A 83 -0.23 10.11 16.63
N THR A 84 0.04 9.08 17.41
CA THR A 84 1.24 9.02 18.23
C THR A 84 2.40 8.28 17.55
N VAL A 85 3.57 8.92 17.50
CA VAL A 85 4.80 8.29 17.02
C VAL A 85 5.33 7.23 17.98
N GLN A 86 4.81 7.17 19.22
CA GLN A 86 5.11 6.10 20.19
C GLN A 86 4.49 4.75 19.79
N ALA A 87 3.87 4.64 18.62
CA ALA A 87 3.40 3.40 18.02
C ALA A 87 4.47 2.65 17.20
N TYR A 88 5.70 3.16 17.09
CA TYR A 88 6.80 2.47 16.39
C TYR A 88 8.18 2.72 17.04
N PRO A 89 9.08 1.74 17.19
CA PRO A 89 10.38 1.92 17.82
C PRO A 89 11.25 3.01 17.16
N PRO A 90 11.86 3.91 17.95
CA PRO A 90 12.31 5.19 17.42
C PRO A 90 13.77 5.21 16.96
N LEU A 91 14.62 4.24 17.30
CA LEU A 91 16.08 4.40 17.18
C LEU A 91 16.53 4.69 15.74
N VAL A 92 16.01 3.93 14.78
CA VAL A 92 16.40 4.09 13.37
C VAL A 92 15.95 5.45 12.85
N HIS A 93 14.74 5.89 13.19
CA HIS A 93 14.21 7.19 12.80
C HIS A 93 14.98 8.35 13.44
N GLN A 94 15.28 8.25 14.73
CA GLN A 94 16.11 9.20 15.47
C GLN A 94 17.53 9.29 14.89
N THR A 95 18.10 8.17 14.43
CA THR A 95 19.43 8.16 13.79
C THR A 95 19.39 8.86 12.43
N ILE A 96 18.36 8.58 11.61
CA ILE A 96 18.14 9.30 10.35
C ILE A 96 17.96 10.80 10.61
N ALA A 97 17.18 11.17 11.62
CA ALA A 97 16.95 12.57 12.02
C ALA A 97 18.25 13.28 12.42
N VAL A 98 19.09 12.65 13.25
CA VAL A 98 20.39 13.23 13.63
C VAL A 98 21.30 13.42 12.41
N LEU A 99 21.36 12.43 11.51
CA LEU A 99 22.18 12.54 10.30
C LEU A 99 21.59 13.51 9.26
N SER A 100 20.29 13.81 9.35
CA SER A 100 19.64 14.77 8.47
C SER A 100 20.18 16.19 8.64
N TYR A 101 20.72 16.54 9.80
CA TYR A 101 21.39 17.83 10.03
C TYR A 101 22.71 17.98 9.27
N ILE A 102 23.28 16.90 8.71
CA ILE A 102 24.51 16.93 7.92
C ILE A 102 24.22 17.18 6.43
N GLY A 103 23.20 16.51 5.87
CA GLY A 103 22.96 16.50 4.42
C GLY A 103 21.48 16.37 4.01
N GLY A 104 20.55 16.63 4.92
CA GLY A 104 19.11 16.46 4.72
C GLY A 104 18.60 15.05 5.01
N LEU A 105 17.26 14.91 5.07
CA LEU A 105 16.60 13.65 5.45
C LEU A 105 17.02 12.46 4.58
N LYS A 106 17.09 12.66 3.26
CA LYS A 106 17.52 11.62 2.32
C LYS A 106 18.95 11.16 2.61
N PHE A 107 19.88 12.08 2.86
CA PHE A 107 21.25 11.73 3.25
C PHE A 107 21.27 10.87 4.52
N GLY A 108 20.45 11.21 5.52
CA GLY A 108 20.29 10.41 6.73
C GLY A 108 19.80 8.99 6.43
N LEU A 109 18.79 8.85 5.57
CA LEU A 109 18.23 7.57 5.14
C LEU A 109 19.29 6.68 4.48
N PHE A 110 19.99 7.21 3.47
CA PHE A 110 21.06 6.50 2.77
C PHE A 110 22.22 6.12 3.71
N SER A 111 22.59 7.01 4.63
CA SER A 111 23.65 6.75 5.60
C SER A 111 23.30 5.61 6.55
N VAL A 112 22.07 5.59 7.08
CA VAL A 112 21.61 4.49 7.95
C VAL A 112 21.48 3.18 7.17
N ALA A 113 21.05 3.21 5.90
CA ALA A 113 21.04 2.03 5.05
C ALA A 113 22.46 1.44 4.86
N LEU A 114 23.46 2.28 4.60
CA LEU A 114 24.87 1.85 4.49
C LEU A 114 25.39 1.25 5.80
N ILE A 115 25.08 1.86 6.94
CA ILE A 115 25.41 1.30 8.26
C ILE A 115 24.73 -0.06 8.44
N GLY A 116 23.46 -0.19 8.06
CA GLY A 116 22.71 -1.44 8.08
C GLY A 116 23.36 -2.54 7.25
N ILE A 117 23.82 -2.24 6.04
CA ILE A 117 24.55 -3.18 5.16
C ILE A 117 25.83 -3.69 5.83
N ILE A 118 26.65 -2.77 6.37
CA ILE A 118 27.90 -3.13 7.05
C ILE A 118 27.61 -4.01 8.27
N LEU A 119 26.66 -3.61 9.11
CA LEU A 119 26.26 -4.38 10.28
C LEU A 119 25.69 -5.75 9.89
N PHE A 120 24.95 -5.86 8.79
CA PHE A 120 24.42 -7.14 8.36
C PHE A 120 25.54 -8.11 7.97
N ILE A 121 26.50 -7.65 7.15
CA ILE A 121 27.63 -8.47 6.66
C ILE A 121 28.52 -8.89 7.84
N THR A 122 28.88 -7.97 8.74
CA THR A 122 29.70 -8.31 9.91
C THR A 122 28.91 -9.18 10.91
N GLY A 123 27.61 -8.97 11.04
CA GLY A 123 26.72 -9.80 11.85
C GLY A 123 26.65 -11.24 11.34
N ALA A 124 26.44 -11.43 10.04
CA ALA A 124 26.43 -12.73 9.38
C ALA A 124 27.78 -13.45 9.53
N TYR A 125 28.91 -12.73 9.40
CA TYR A 125 30.24 -13.26 9.69
C TYR A 125 30.35 -13.78 11.13
N ARG A 126 29.96 -12.96 12.11
CA ARG A 126 30.06 -13.32 13.54
C ARG A 126 29.14 -14.49 13.88
N PHE A 127 27.95 -14.54 13.30
CA PHE A 127 27.03 -15.67 13.44
C PHE A 127 27.61 -16.94 12.80
N GLY A 128 28.16 -16.84 11.59
CA GLY A 128 28.88 -17.94 10.92
C GLY A 128 30.03 -18.50 11.76
N LEU A 129 30.79 -17.60 12.39
CA LEU A 129 31.91 -17.95 13.25
C LEU A 129 31.44 -18.68 14.53
N LEU A 130 30.38 -18.18 15.17
CA LEU A 130 29.76 -18.81 16.34
C LEU A 130 29.29 -20.23 16.04
N MET A 131 28.56 -20.39 14.92
CA MET A 131 28.00 -21.67 14.54
C MET A 131 29.11 -22.68 14.23
N THR A 132 30.10 -22.32 13.43
CA THR A 132 31.04 -23.30 12.83
C THR A 132 32.39 -23.39 13.54
N GLY A 133 32.76 -22.38 14.33
CA GLY A 133 34.09 -22.29 14.95
C GLY A 133 35.23 -22.13 13.94
N ASN A 134 34.94 -21.79 12.68
CA ASN A 134 35.91 -21.72 11.60
C ASN A 134 35.87 -20.35 10.91
N ARG A 135 37.00 -19.63 10.93
CA ARG A 135 37.11 -18.30 10.33
C ARG A 135 36.85 -18.34 8.83
N LYS A 136 37.39 -19.30 8.07
CA LYS A 136 37.17 -19.40 6.62
C LYS A 136 35.69 -19.56 6.29
N VAL A 137 35.00 -20.47 6.98
CA VAL A 137 33.55 -20.69 6.80
C VAL A 137 32.74 -19.43 7.11
N ALA A 138 33.10 -18.71 8.17
CA ALA A 138 32.50 -17.41 8.47
C ALA A 138 32.73 -16.39 7.34
N GLY A 139 33.90 -16.41 6.70
CA GLY A 139 34.20 -15.59 5.51
C GLY A 139 33.30 -15.91 4.32
N TYR A 140 33.11 -17.20 4.00
CA TYR A 140 32.14 -17.62 2.98
C TYR A 140 30.71 -17.22 3.35
N THR A 141 30.34 -17.33 4.63
CA THR A 141 29.03 -16.90 5.13
C THR A 141 28.80 -15.40 4.88
N ALA A 142 29.80 -14.56 5.17
CA ALA A 142 29.73 -13.12 4.94
C ALA A 142 29.58 -12.78 3.45
N LEU A 143 30.34 -13.45 2.58
CA LEU A 143 30.27 -13.23 1.14
C LEU A 143 28.90 -13.64 0.57
N LEU A 144 28.36 -14.78 1.01
CA LEU A 144 27.02 -15.23 0.59
C LEU A 144 25.90 -14.35 1.15
N ALA A 145 26.10 -13.74 2.33
CA ALA A 145 25.14 -12.81 2.91
C ALA A 145 24.92 -11.58 2.01
N VAL A 146 25.97 -11.06 1.36
CA VAL A 146 25.87 -9.96 0.38
C VAL A 146 24.90 -10.31 -0.75
N PHE A 147 24.97 -11.54 -1.27
CA PHE A 147 24.11 -11.99 -2.36
C PHE A 147 22.87 -12.76 -1.88
N SER A 148 22.50 -12.62 -0.61
CA SER A 148 21.31 -13.26 -0.06
C SER A 148 20.07 -12.64 -0.69
N SER A 149 19.27 -13.44 -1.39
CA SER A 149 18.04 -13.00 -2.07
C SER A 149 17.08 -12.29 -1.11
N THR A 150 16.87 -12.86 0.08
CA THR A 150 16.05 -12.26 1.14
C THR A 150 16.57 -10.90 1.60
N PHE A 151 17.90 -10.73 1.74
CA PHE A 151 18.46 -9.45 2.16
C PHE A 151 18.27 -8.39 1.07
N ILE A 152 18.48 -8.78 -0.19
CA ILE A 152 18.25 -7.93 -1.35
C ILE A 152 16.80 -7.50 -1.42
N GLU A 153 15.85 -8.42 -1.28
CA GLU A 153 14.43 -8.12 -1.25
C GLU A 153 14.05 -7.18 -0.08
N THR A 154 14.52 -7.47 1.13
CA THR A 154 14.22 -6.66 2.32
C THR A 154 14.74 -5.22 2.19
N LEU A 155 15.89 -5.02 1.55
CA LEU A 155 16.52 -3.71 1.37
C LEU A 155 16.04 -2.97 0.11
N HIS A 156 16.02 -3.65 -1.03
CA HIS A 156 15.83 -3.03 -2.35
C HIS A 156 14.40 -3.13 -2.88
N ILE A 157 13.52 -3.95 -2.28
CA ILE A 157 12.08 -4.01 -2.61
C ILE A 157 11.26 -3.43 -1.46
N PHE A 158 11.45 -3.91 -0.23
CA PHE A 158 10.62 -3.50 0.91
C PHE A 158 11.15 -2.26 1.64
N GLY A 159 12.47 -2.04 1.71
CA GLY A 159 13.03 -0.87 2.40
C GLY A 159 12.93 -0.91 3.94
N GLN A 160 12.83 -2.11 4.53
CA GLN A 160 12.60 -2.31 5.97
C GLN A 160 13.84 -2.09 6.84
N LEU A 161 14.33 -0.85 6.90
CA LEU A 161 15.56 -0.49 7.62
C LEU A 161 15.55 -0.87 9.12
N PRO A 162 14.48 -0.65 9.91
CA PRO A 162 14.40 -1.09 11.30
C PRO A 162 14.62 -2.59 11.49
N SER A 163 14.03 -3.41 10.61
CA SER A 163 14.19 -4.87 10.62
C SER A 163 15.63 -5.25 10.32
N ILE A 164 16.25 -4.63 9.30
CA ILE A 164 17.66 -4.88 8.91
C ILE A 164 18.61 -4.53 10.06
N VAL A 165 18.50 -3.33 10.63
CA VAL A 165 19.38 -2.88 11.72
C VAL A 165 19.18 -3.76 12.95
N GLY A 166 17.93 -4.01 13.37
CA GLY A 166 17.62 -4.85 14.51
C GLY A 166 18.17 -6.27 14.36
N LEU A 167 17.96 -6.90 13.20
CA LEU A 167 18.45 -8.26 12.94
C LEU A 167 19.99 -8.30 12.90
N SER A 168 20.61 -7.31 12.28
CA SER A 168 22.06 -7.22 12.18
C SER A 168 22.72 -7.10 13.55
N VAL A 169 22.16 -6.29 14.45
CA VAL A 169 22.65 -6.14 15.83
C VAL A 169 22.38 -7.41 16.64
N LEU A 170 21.23 -8.06 16.45
CA LEU A 170 20.94 -9.37 17.07
C LEU A 170 22.02 -10.41 16.70
N LEU A 171 22.42 -10.50 15.43
CA LEU A 171 23.48 -11.42 15.00
C LEU A 171 24.83 -11.12 15.67
N HIS A 172 25.12 -9.86 15.98
CA HIS A 172 26.30 -9.47 16.78
C HIS A 172 26.17 -9.83 18.26
N ALA A 173 24.95 -9.87 18.80
CA ALA A 173 24.70 -10.22 20.20
C ALA A 173 24.88 -11.72 20.46
N LEU A 174 24.53 -12.61 19.50
CA LEU A 174 24.57 -14.06 19.69
C LEU A 174 25.92 -14.61 20.21
N PRO A 175 27.10 -14.23 19.66
CA PRO A 175 28.38 -14.72 20.18
C PRO A 175 28.70 -14.24 21.60
N GLU A 176 28.23 -13.05 21.97
CA GLU A 176 28.42 -12.50 23.31
C GLU A 176 27.52 -13.21 24.33
N ILE A 177 26.26 -13.49 23.95
CA ILE A 177 25.32 -14.29 24.74
C ILE A 177 25.90 -15.68 24.99
N TYR A 178 26.36 -16.36 23.94
CA TYR A 178 27.03 -17.66 24.05
C TYR A 178 28.17 -17.61 25.07
N SER A 179 29.03 -16.59 24.94
CA SER A 179 30.23 -16.44 25.76
C SER A 179 29.88 -16.15 27.23
N TRP A 180 28.83 -15.38 27.50
CA TRP A 180 28.31 -15.17 28.86
C TRP A 180 27.87 -16.48 29.50
N ILE A 181 26.96 -17.21 28.86
CA ILE A 181 26.39 -18.43 29.43
C ILE A 181 27.49 -19.47 29.67
N LYS A 182 28.36 -19.67 28.68
CA LYS A 182 29.44 -20.67 28.75
C LYS A 182 30.52 -20.31 29.79
N THR A 183 30.89 -19.03 29.93
CA THR A 183 32.05 -18.64 30.75
C THR A 183 31.71 -18.01 32.10
N GLY A 184 30.57 -17.34 32.21
CA GLY A 184 30.18 -16.57 33.38
C GLY A 184 30.94 -15.25 33.57
N LYS A 185 31.67 -14.76 32.55
CA LYS A 185 32.38 -13.47 32.65
C LYS A 185 31.43 -12.29 32.43
N SER A 186 31.29 -11.41 33.42
CA SER A 186 30.35 -10.27 33.41
C SER A 186 30.48 -9.34 32.20
N ARG A 187 31.67 -9.19 31.61
CA ARG A 187 31.85 -8.41 30.37
C ARG A 187 30.96 -8.87 29.22
N TYR A 188 30.74 -10.19 29.12
CA TYR A 188 29.92 -10.78 28.05
C TYR A 188 28.43 -10.57 28.32
N LEU A 189 28.04 -10.49 29.59
CA LEU A 189 26.70 -10.08 29.97
C LEU A 189 26.47 -8.61 29.60
N ALA A 190 27.39 -7.71 29.97
CA ALA A 190 27.26 -6.28 29.67
C ALA A 190 27.20 -6.00 28.15
N THR A 191 28.10 -6.59 27.37
CA THR A 191 28.12 -6.45 25.90
C THR A 191 26.85 -7.02 25.27
N SER A 192 26.44 -8.25 25.63
CA SER A 192 25.20 -8.83 25.08
C SER A 192 23.96 -8.01 25.44
N LEU A 193 23.79 -7.59 26.69
CA LEU A 193 22.66 -6.75 27.11
C LEU A 193 22.66 -5.40 26.40
N SER A 194 23.82 -4.77 26.20
CA SER A 194 23.91 -3.50 25.47
C SER A 194 23.46 -3.63 24.01
N LEU A 195 23.80 -4.73 23.34
CA LEU A 195 23.40 -5.00 21.95
C LEU A 195 21.92 -5.38 21.85
N ILE A 196 21.39 -6.11 22.83
CA ILE A 196 19.95 -6.39 22.92
C ILE A 196 19.16 -5.10 23.11
N ALA A 197 19.63 -4.17 23.95
CA ALA A 197 18.98 -2.87 24.14
C ALA A 197 18.86 -2.10 22.81
N VAL A 198 19.93 -2.07 22.00
CA VAL A 198 19.92 -1.46 20.65
C VAL A 198 18.95 -2.20 19.72
N THR A 199 18.89 -3.53 19.79
CA THR A 199 17.95 -4.33 18.99
C THR A 199 16.50 -3.97 19.31
N VAL A 200 16.17 -3.83 20.60
CA VAL A 200 14.83 -3.47 21.09
C VAL A 200 14.40 -2.09 20.63
N THR A 201 15.29 -1.10 20.74
CA THR A 201 14.98 0.27 20.36
C THR A 201 14.97 0.47 18.84
N SER A 202 15.60 -0.43 18.07
CA SER A 202 15.54 -0.47 16.60
C SER A 202 14.22 -1.03 16.07
N HIS A 203 13.80 -2.21 16.55
CA HIS A 203 12.60 -2.88 16.08
C HIS A 203 12.12 -3.86 17.16
N HIS A 204 10.92 -3.69 17.71
CA HIS A 204 10.44 -4.42 18.88
C HIS A 204 10.05 -5.88 18.58
N VAL A 205 9.66 -6.19 17.34
CA VAL A 205 9.30 -7.56 16.95
C VAL A 205 10.55 -8.45 16.80
N THR A 206 11.66 -7.89 16.32
CA THR A 206 12.94 -8.61 16.17
C THR A 206 13.48 -9.22 17.47
N PRO A 207 13.54 -8.55 18.63
CA PRO A 207 14.00 -9.16 19.88
C PRO A 207 12.97 -10.14 20.45
N ILE A 208 11.66 -9.92 20.29
CA ILE A 208 10.64 -10.85 20.83
C ILE A 208 10.75 -12.19 20.13
N PHE A 209 10.68 -12.20 18.79
CA PHE A 209 10.84 -13.44 18.03
C PHE A 209 12.30 -13.88 17.93
N GLY A 210 13.25 -12.96 17.95
CA GLY A 210 14.68 -13.26 18.01
C GLY A 210 15.06 -13.98 19.30
N MET A 211 14.40 -13.67 20.42
CA MET A 211 14.52 -14.44 21.64
C MET A 211 14.10 -15.89 21.36
N VAL A 212 12.87 -16.10 20.85
CA VAL A 212 12.28 -17.41 20.52
C VAL A 212 13.11 -18.22 19.53
N PHE A 213 13.50 -17.62 18.40
CA PHE A 213 14.05 -18.35 17.26
C PHE A 213 15.57 -18.31 17.13
N PHE A 214 16.27 -17.37 17.77
CA PHE A 214 17.74 -17.32 17.70
C PHE A 214 18.37 -17.55 19.07
N ILE A 215 17.87 -16.92 20.11
CA ILE A 215 18.50 -16.97 21.43
C ILE A 215 18.14 -18.26 22.17
N PHE A 216 16.88 -18.69 22.24
CA PHE A 216 16.53 -19.99 22.85
C PHE A 216 17.29 -21.16 22.22
N PRO A 217 17.36 -21.31 20.88
CA PRO A 217 18.17 -22.38 20.31
C PRO A 217 19.68 -22.20 20.55
N LEU A 218 20.16 -20.95 20.66
CA LEU A 218 21.53 -20.68 21.11
C LEU A 218 21.78 -21.17 22.54
N LEU A 219 20.87 -20.91 23.48
CA LEU A 219 20.97 -21.40 24.86
C LEU A 219 21.04 -22.94 24.87
N GLY A 220 20.20 -23.59 24.08
CA GLY A 220 20.25 -25.03 23.87
C GLY A 220 21.60 -25.52 23.33
N MET A 221 22.16 -24.83 22.34
CA MET A 221 23.50 -25.12 21.81
C MET A 221 24.59 -24.98 22.89
N VAL A 222 24.55 -23.92 23.71
CA VAL A 222 25.54 -23.70 24.78
C VAL A 222 25.51 -24.85 25.78
N VAL A 223 24.31 -25.32 26.16
CA VAL A 223 24.15 -26.46 27.08
C VAL A 223 24.66 -27.74 26.44
N MET A 224 24.40 -27.96 25.14
CA MET A 224 24.96 -29.11 24.39
C MET A 224 26.49 -29.06 24.35
N ASP A 225 27.09 -27.90 24.10
CA ASP A 225 28.54 -27.72 24.12
C ASP A 225 29.11 -27.90 25.54
N ALA A 226 28.39 -27.52 26.61
CA ALA A 226 28.78 -27.81 28.00
C ALA A 226 28.65 -29.29 28.37
N ALA A 227 27.61 -29.97 27.90
CA ALA A 227 27.46 -31.41 28.05
C ALA A 227 28.57 -32.15 27.31
N ARG A 228 28.96 -31.68 26.13
CA ARG A 228 30.06 -32.25 25.35
C ARG A 228 31.40 -32.23 26.08
N ASP A 229 31.67 -31.20 26.88
CA ASP A 229 32.91 -31.10 27.68
C ASP A 229 32.99 -32.17 28.77
N GLN A 230 31.88 -32.79 29.16
CA GLN A 230 31.82 -33.80 30.22
C GLN A 230 31.87 -35.23 29.70
N VAL A 231 31.89 -35.43 28.38
CA VAL A 231 31.86 -36.75 27.75
C VAL A 231 32.94 -36.87 26.69
N ALA A 232 33.36 -38.09 26.37
CA ALA A 232 34.43 -38.31 25.38
C ALA A 232 33.99 -38.03 23.93
N ASN A 233 32.73 -38.28 23.58
CA ASN A 233 32.20 -38.10 22.22
C ASN A 233 30.77 -37.50 22.19
N ASN A 234 30.36 -36.93 21.06
CA ASN A 234 29.03 -36.32 20.88
C ASN A 234 27.87 -37.34 21.03
N LYS A 235 28.11 -38.64 20.79
CA LYS A 235 27.09 -39.68 20.88
C LYS A 235 26.75 -40.03 22.33
N ALA A 236 27.71 -39.85 23.24
CA ALA A 236 27.56 -40.10 24.67
C ALA A 236 26.77 -39.00 25.42
N ILE A 237 26.33 -37.94 24.73
CA ILE A 237 25.45 -36.92 25.33
C ILE A 237 24.05 -37.52 25.52
N THR A 238 23.77 -37.98 26.74
CA THR A 238 22.44 -38.44 27.17
C THR A 238 21.61 -37.28 27.74
N PHE A 239 20.29 -37.46 27.83
CA PHE A 239 19.40 -36.46 28.44
C PHE A 239 19.79 -36.15 29.89
N LYS A 240 20.30 -37.15 30.65
CA LYS A 240 20.79 -36.94 32.02
C LYS A 240 21.98 -36.00 32.07
N VAL A 241 22.97 -36.16 31.19
CA VAL A 241 24.14 -35.27 31.11
C VAL A 241 23.71 -33.85 30.72
N PHE A 242 22.80 -33.74 29.74
CA PHE A 242 22.21 -32.46 29.34
C PHE A 242 21.54 -31.76 30.52
N LEU A 243 20.68 -32.47 31.26
CA LEU A 243 19.93 -31.91 32.40
C LEU A 243 20.85 -31.44 33.54
N VAL A 244 21.92 -32.18 33.84
CA VAL A 244 22.92 -31.77 34.84
C VAL A 244 23.62 -30.47 34.43
N GLN A 245 24.05 -30.36 33.17
CA GLN A 245 24.68 -29.12 32.70
C GLN A 245 23.68 -27.97 32.57
N PHE A 246 22.45 -28.24 32.18
CA PHE A 246 21.38 -27.25 32.19
C PHE A 246 21.19 -26.66 33.58
N LYS A 247 21.06 -27.50 34.62
CA LYS A 247 20.96 -27.03 36.02
C LYS A 247 22.15 -26.18 36.44
N LYS A 248 23.37 -26.54 36.03
CA LYS A 248 24.59 -25.76 36.33
C LYS A 248 24.59 -24.37 35.67
N LEU A 249 24.07 -24.26 34.46
CA LEU A 249 24.00 -23.01 33.70
C LEU A 249 22.71 -22.22 33.96
N PHE A 250 21.73 -22.82 34.63
CA PHE A 250 20.36 -22.32 34.80
C PHE A 250 20.31 -20.87 35.25
N TRP A 251 21.01 -20.50 36.32
CA TRP A 251 21.00 -19.13 36.84
C TRP A 251 21.61 -18.10 35.90
N ARG A 252 22.56 -18.50 35.04
CA ARG A 252 23.11 -17.60 34.01
C ARG A 252 22.12 -17.39 32.87
N ILE A 253 21.39 -18.46 32.51
CA ILE A 253 20.34 -18.44 31.49
C ILE A 253 19.18 -17.57 31.97
N VAL A 254 18.67 -17.84 33.17
CA VAL A 254 17.58 -17.07 33.79
C VAL A 254 18.01 -15.63 34.03
N GLY A 255 19.21 -15.40 34.56
CA GLY A 255 19.73 -14.04 34.77
C GLY A 255 19.80 -13.23 33.46
N PHE A 256 20.34 -13.83 32.39
CA PHE A 256 20.34 -13.18 31.07
C PHE A 256 18.92 -12.97 30.53
N GLY A 257 18.07 -14.00 30.56
CA GLY A 257 16.70 -13.94 30.04
C GLY A 257 15.84 -12.90 30.76
N PHE A 258 15.93 -12.85 32.09
CA PHE A 258 15.24 -11.86 32.91
C PHE A 258 15.76 -10.44 32.63
N SER A 259 17.07 -10.22 32.60
CA SER A 259 17.63 -8.91 32.25
C SER A 259 17.26 -8.47 30.82
N SER A 260 17.23 -9.39 29.86
CA SER A 260 16.78 -9.12 28.49
C SER A 260 15.30 -8.75 28.45
N LEU A 261 14.45 -9.43 29.21
CA LEU A 261 13.02 -9.11 29.31
C LEU A 261 12.82 -7.72 29.91
N VAL A 262 13.56 -7.38 30.97
CA VAL A 262 13.55 -6.04 31.56
C VAL A 262 13.91 -4.98 30.52
N LEU A 263 14.93 -5.22 29.68
CA LEU A 263 15.28 -4.28 28.60
C LEU A 263 14.16 -4.15 27.55
N ILE A 264 13.54 -5.25 27.12
CA ILE A 264 12.42 -5.25 26.16
C ILE A 264 11.26 -4.40 26.68
N VAL A 265 10.96 -4.49 27.97
CA VAL A 265 9.88 -3.72 28.60
C VAL A 265 10.28 -2.26 28.84
N VAL A 266 11.46 -2.02 29.44
CA VAL A 266 11.87 -0.69 29.90
C VAL A 266 12.33 0.22 28.76
N CYS A 267 13.11 -0.28 27.80
CA CYS A 267 13.71 0.57 26.77
C CYS A 267 12.67 1.20 25.82
N ILE A 268 11.51 0.55 25.67
CA ILE A 268 10.39 1.02 24.85
C ILE A 268 9.10 1.05 25.69
N LEU A 269 9.19 1.29 27.00
CA LEU A 269 8.02 1.36 27.89
C LEU A 269 6.89 2.28 27.36
N PRO A 270 7.17 3.46 26.78
CA PRO A 270 6.13 4.30 26.19
C PRO A 270 5.32 3.59 25.09
N TYR A 271 5.95 2.73 24.28
CA TYR A 271 5.26 1.93 23.26
C TYR A 271 4.26 0.95 23.88
N TRP A 272 4.63 0.26 24.96
CA TRP A 272 3.76 -0.70 25.63
C TRP A 272 2.55 -0.03 26.27
N ILE A 273 2.76 1.12 26.91
CA ILE A 273 1.69 1.93 27.50
C ILE A 273 0.74 2.42 26.41
N ASN A 274 1.28 2.93 25.30
CA ASN A 274 0.49 3.35 24.16
C ASN A 274 -0.30 2.19 23.56
N SER A 275 0.34 1.04 23.30
CA SER A 275 -0.31 -0.14 22.72
C SER A 275 -1.46 -0.67 23.59
N LYS A 276 -1.37 -0.51 24.92
CA LYS A 276 -2.46 -0.85 25.85
C LYS A 276 -3.60 0.17 25.78
N LYS A 277 -3.28 1.46 25.65
CA LYS A 277 -4.27 2.55 25.60
C LYS A 277 -5.00 2.62 24.25
N ASN A 278 -4.25 2.36 23.18
CA ASN A 278 -4.66 2.43 21.78
C ASN A 278 -4.38 1.06 21.10
N PRO A 279 -5.13 0.00 21.43
CA PRO A 279 -4.95 -1.31 20.82
C PRO A 279 -5.29 -1.28 19.33
N ILE A 280 -4.60 -2.11 18.54
CA ILE A 280 -4.90 -2.29 17.12
C ILE A 280 -6.18 -3.13 17.00
N THR A 281 -7.34 -2.46 16.93
CA THR A 281 -8.68 -3.08 16.84
C THR A 281 -9.28 -3.06 15.43
N GLN A 282 -8.53 -2.55 14.46
CA GLN A 282 -8.95 -2.45 13.06
C GLN A 282 -9.15 -3.82 12.40
N VAL A 283 -10.04 -3.86 11.41
CA VAL A 283 -10.23 -5.04 10.55
C VAL A 283 -8.89 -5.42 9.91
N PRO A 284 -8.48 -6.70 9.96
CA PRO A 284 -7.24 -7.16 9.36
C PRO A 284 -7.18 -6.82 7.87
N ILE A 285 -6.11 -6.13 7.48
CA ILE A 285 -5.83 -5.84 6.07
C ILE A 285 -5.37 -7.14 5.41
N PRO A 286 -5.91 -7.58 4.26
CA PRO A 286 -5.39 -8.72 3.52
C PRO A 286 -3.93 -8.51 3.10
N HIS A 287 -3.07 -9.52 3.27
CA HIS A 287 -1.65 -9.43 2.94
C HIS A 287 -1.15 -10.74 2.32
N GLY A 288 -0.40 -10.64 1.22
CA GLY A 288 -0.07 -11.81 0.40
C GLY A 288 0.75 -12.88 1.11
N SER A 289 1.52 -12.55 2.15
CA SER A 289 2.25 -13.57 2.95
C SER A 289 1.35 -14.52 3.75
N ARG A 290 0.04 -14.24 3.82
CA ARG A 290 -0.97 -15.09 4.44
C ARG A 290 -1.76 -15.95 3.44
N ASP A 291 -1.59 -15.71 2.14
CA ASP A 291 -2.31 -16.44 1.10
C ASP A 291 -1.91 -17.92 1.06
N ASN A 292 -2.73 -18.73 0.39
CA ASN A 292 -2.32 -20.04 -0.08
C ASN A 292 -1.44 -19.87 -1.33
N PHE A 293 -0.14 -20.15 -1.22
CA PHE A 293 0.84 -19.94 -2.29
C PHE A 293 0.65 -20.86 -3.50
N LEU A 294 -0.14 -21.93 -3.37
CA LEU A 294 -0.52 -22.79 -4.49
C LEU A 294 -1.71 -22.25 -5.27
N GLU A 295 -2.55 -21.43 -4.65
CA GLU A 295 -3.68 -20.75 -5.29
C GLU A 295 -3.23 -19.39 -5.85
N VAL A 296 -2.58 -18.57 -5.00
CA VAL A 296 -2.04 -17.26 -5.37
C VAL A 296 -0.54 -17.39 -5.60
N THR A 297 -0.18 -17.89 -6.78
CA THR A 297 1.21 -18.18 -7.15
C THR A 297 2.13 -16.95 -7.12
N SER A 298 1.59 -15.75 -7.37
CA SER A 298 2.34 -14.49 -7.25
C SER A 298 2.78 -14.21 -5.81
N SER A 299 1.92 -14.50 -4.83
CA SER A 299 2.27 -14.37 -3.40
C SER A 299 3.34 -15.40 -3.01
N GLY A 300 3.22 -16.63 -3.53
CA GLY A 300 4.25 -17.67 -3.36
C GLY A 300 5.61 -17.31 -3.96
N LEU A 301 5.63 -16.64 -5.11
CA LEU A 301 6.85 -16.15 -5.74
C LEU A 301 7.57 -15.15 -4.83
N VAL A 302 6.87 -14.11 -4.37
CA VAL A 302 7.45 -13.02 -3.57
C VAL A 302 7.77 -13.48 -2.15
N PHE A 303 6.86 -14.13 -1.44
CA PHE A 303 7.05 -14.38 0.00
C PHE A 303 7.70 -15.72 0.35
N PHE A 304 7.94 -16.58 -0.65
CA PHE A 304 8.57 -17.90 -0.43
C PHE A 304 9.71 -18.18 -1.42
N LEU A 305 9.44 -18.19 -2.73
CA LEU A 305 10.43 -18.61 -3.73
C LEU A 305 11.64 -17.67 -3.79
N ILE A 306 11.39 -16.35 -3.88
CA ILE A 306 12.44 -15.33 -3.94
C ILE A 306 13.32 -15.35 -2.67
N PRO A 307 12.78 -15.28 -1.44
CA PRO A 307 13.56 -15.37 -0.22
C PRO A 307 14.45 -16.61 -0.16
N TRP A 308 13.89 -17.80 -0.39
CA TRP A 308 14.67 -19.02 -0.31
C TRP A 308 15.69 -19.12 -1.45
N GLY A 309 15.30 -18.77 -2.67
CA GLY A 309 16.16 -18.80 -3.86
C GLY A 309 16.98 -20.09 -3.96
N VAL A 310 18.31 -19.95 -4.04
CA VAL A 310 19.24 -21.08 -4.15
C VAL A 310 19.27 -21.97 -2.91
N LEU A 311 18.85 -21.47 -1.74
CA LEU A 311 18.81 -22.26 -0.51
C LEU A 311 17.83 -23.45 -0.62
N LEU A 312 16.80 -23.38 -1.48
CA LEU A 312 15.86 -24.50 -1.71
C LEU A 312 16.58 -25.78 -2.13
N PHE A 313 17.62 -25.67 -2.96
CA PHE A 313 18.37 -26.82 -3.47
C PHE A 313 19.25 -27.50 -2.41
N ILE A 314 19.57 -26.79 -1.34
CA ILE A 314 20.43 -27.30 -0.26
C ILE A 314 19.67 -27.59 1.04
N LEU A 315 18.33 -27.51 1.04
CA LEU A 315 17.49 -27.80 2.21
C LEU A 315 17.84 -29.13 2.91
N PRO A 316 18.02 -30.28 2.23
CA PRO A 316 18.33 -31.52 2.93
C PRO A 316 19.68 -31.48 3.63
N TYR A 317 20.66 -30.75 3.09
CA TYR A 317 21.93 -30.49 3.78
C TYR A 317 21.74 -29.64 5.03
N ILE A 318 20.93 -28.57 4.92
CA ILE A 318 20.64 -27.66 6.03
C ILE A 318 19.95 -28.44 7.17
N PHE A 319 18.90 -29.19 6.86
CA PHE A 319 18.20 -30.06 7.83
C PHE A 319 19.14 -31.12 8.42
N TYR A 320 19.92 -31.82 7.59
CA TYR A 320 20.89 -32.79 8.08
C TYR A 320 21.88 -32.17 9.08
N ARG A 321 22.39 -30.96 8.78
CA ARG A 321 23.36 -30.30 9.64
C ARG A 321 22.72 -29.82 10.93
N TYR A 322 21.55 -29.18 10.86
CA TYR A 322 20.85 -28.68 12.04
C TYR A 322 20.35 -29.77 12.97
N PHE A 323 19.93 -30.93 12.46
CA PHE A 323 19.55 -32.07 13.30
C PHE A 323 20.74 -32.88 13.84
N SER A 324 21.96 -32.36 13.72
CA SER A 324 23.10 -32.88 14.46
C SER A 324 23.02 -32.52 15.95
N LYS A 325 23.59 -33.38 16.82
CA LYS A 325 23.48 -33.23 18.29
C LYS A 325 23.78 -31.80 18.78
N ARG A 326 24.82 -31.15 18.27
CA ARG A 326 25.19 -29.78 18.68
C ARG A 326 24.13 -28.74 18.33
N TYR A 327 23.50 -28.86 17.16
CA TYR A 327 22.60 -27.85 16.61
C TYR A 327 21.11 -28.18 16.74
N LEU A 328 20.76 -29.26 17.43
CA LEU A 328 19.40 -29.81 17.50
C LEU A 328 18.32 -28.75 17.73
N PHE A 329 18.55 -27.82 18.67
CA PHE A 329 17.59 -26.76 18.98
C PHE A 329 17.44 -25.75 17.84
N PHE A 330 18.52 -25.41 17.14
CA PHE A 330 18.43 -24.64 15.90
C PHE A 330 17.67 -25.41 14.81
N GLY A 331 17.77 -26.74 14.76
CA GLY A 331 16.97 -27.55 13.84
C GLY A 331 15.47 -27.51 14.12
N LEU A 332 15.07 -27.59 15.39
CA LEU A 332 13.67 -27.41 15.78
C LEU A 332 13.17 -26.00 15.44
N SER A 333 13.99 -24.99 15.73
CA SER A 333 13.65 -23.60 15.44
C SER A 333 13.54 -23.32 13.93
N PHE A 334 14.52 -23.79 13.15
CA PHE A 334 14.54 -23.69 11.69
C PHE A 334 13.33 -24.40 11.05
N ALA A 335 12.98 -25.58 11.53
CA ALA A 335 11.79 -26.31 11.06
C ALA A 335 10.51 -25.51 11.34
N MET A 336 10.38 -24.93 12.54
CA MET A 336 9.22 -24.11 12.90
C MET A 336 9.13 -22.84 12.04
N LEU A 337 10.24 -22.12 11.83
CA LEU A 337 10.30 -20.95 10.95
C LEU A 337 9.93 -21.30 9.51
N THR A 338 10.48 -22.39 8.98
CA THR A 338 10.19 -22.85 7.60
C THR A 338 8.72 -23.19 7.44
N LEU A 339 8.09 -23.82 8.44
CA LEU A 339 6.66 -24.14 8.44
C LEU A 339 5.80 -22.88 8.54
N LEU A 340 6.11 -21.96 9.45
CA LEU A 340 5.37 -20.70 9.61
C LEU A 340 5.47 -19.81 8.37
N GLY A 341 6.61 -19.84 7.69
CA GLY A 341 6.81 -19.13 6.41
C GLY A 341 6.01 -19.69 5.24
N THR A 342 5.28 -20.81 5.39
CA THR A 342 4.38 -21.33 4.34
C THR A 342 3.05 -20.57 4.23
N GLY A 343 2.78 -19.62 5.13
CA GLY A 343 1.56 -18.81 5.07
C GLY A 343 0.28 -19.64 5.24
N GLY A 344 -0.76 -19.31 4.45
CA GLY A 344 -2.01 -20.07 4.40
C GLY A 344 -1.94 -21.37 3.61
N THR A 345 -0.79 -21.67 2.99
CA THR A 345 -0.58 -22.89 2.18
C THR A 345 -0.71 -24.18 2.99
N THR A 346 -0.37 -24.13 4.28
CA THR A 346 -0.59 -25.24 5.21
C THR A 346 -1.52 -24.79 6.35
N PRO A 347 -2.32 -25.69 6.95
CA PRO A 347 -3.18 -25.31 8.07
C PRO A 347 -2.41 -25.12 9.39
N ILE A 348 -1.10 -25.34 9.39
CA ILE A 348 -0.28 -25.37 10.61
C ILE A 348 -0.06 -23.96 11.18
N PRO A 349 0.28 -22.91 10.40
CA PRO A 349 0.50 -21.57 10.93
C PRO A 349 -0.76 -21.01 11.62
N ILE A 350 -1.94 -21.21 11.04
CA ILE A 350 -3.22 -20.82 11.65
C ILE A 350 -3.43 -21.56 12.97
N LYS A 351 -3.22 -22.89 13.01
CA LYS A 351 -3.40 -23.69 14.23
C LYS A 351 -2.40 -23.34 15.34
N LEU A 352 -1.17 -22.95 14.98
CA LEU A 352 -0.11 -22.67 15.95
C LEU A 352 -0.19 -21.23 16.50
N LEU A 353 -0.55 -20.27 15.66
CA LEU A 353 -0.65 -18.85 16.04
C LEU A 353 -2.05 -18.49 16.56
N GLY A 354 -3.09 -19.22 16.15
CA GLY A 354 -4.49 -18.82 16.31
C GLY A 354 -4.92 -17.79 15.25
N GLU A 355 -6.23 -17.65 15.05
CA GLU A 355 -6.78 -16.77 14.00
C GLU A 355 -6.40 -15.31 14.19
N THR A 356 -6.41 -14.81 15.43
CA THR A 356 -6.08 -13.41 15.73
C THR A 356 -4.64 -13.06 15.36
N ALA A 357 -3.67 -13.86 15.83
CA ALA A 357 -2.27 -13.57 15.56
C ALA A 357 -1.90 -13.85 14.10
N PHE A 358 -2.50 -14.88 13.47
CA PHE A 358 -2.35 -15.13 12.05
C PHE A 358 -2.79 -13.92 11.23
N ASN A 359 -3.95 -13.33 11.52
CA ASN A 359 -4.49 -12.19 10.76
C ASN A 359 -3.77 -10.85 11.00
N ILE A 360 -3.04 -10.71 12.12
CA ILE A 360 -2.30 -9.48 12.44
C ILE A 360 -0.84 -9.54 11.98
N LEU A 361 -0.21 -10.72 12.01
CA LEU A 361 1.22 -10.86 11.71
C LEU A 361 1.48 -10.95 10.20
N THR A 362 2.56 -10.31 9.77
CA THR A 362 3.16 -10.49 8.45
C THR A 362 4.09 -11.72 8.48
N LEU A 363 3.68 -12.80 7.79
CA LEU A 363 4.31 -14.12 7.92
C LEU A 363 5.62 -14.27 7.13
N ASP A 364 5.87 -13.38 6.17
CA ASP A 364 7.13 -13.25 5.43
C ASP A 364 8.34 -13.07 6.36
N ARG A 365 8.14 -12.48 7.54
CA ARG A 365 9.17 -12.37 8.58
C ARG A 365 9.71 -13.73 9.02
N PHE A 366 8.90 -14.78 9.03
CA PHE A 366 9.35 -16.13 9.37
C PHE A 366 10.24 -16.73 8.27
N THR A 367 9.90 -16.50 6.99
CA THR A 367 10.75 -16.87 5.85
C THR A 367 12.09 -16.10 5.88
N LEU A 368 12.04 -14.80 6.21
CA LEU A 368 13.24 -13.98 6.42
C LEU A 368 14.14 -14.58 7.49
N TRP A 369 13.62 -14.88 8.68
CA TRP A 369 14.42 -15.46 9.75
C TRP A 369 14.94 -16.86 9.42
N ALA A 370 14.17 -17.70 8.71
CA ALA A 370 14.61 -19.04 8.30
C ALA A 370 15.84 -18.96 7.38
N THR A 371 15.78 -18.11 6.35
CA THR A 371 16.85 -17.96 5.37
C THR A 371 18.10 -17.34 5.97
N ILE A 372 17.96 -16.35 6.85
CA ILE A 372 19.08 -15.77 7.60
C ILE A 372 19.70 -16.79 8.56
N MET A 373 18.87 -17.59 9.24
CA MET A 373 19.35 -18.67 10.09
C MET A 373 20.21 -19.63 9.28
N ALA A 374 19.81 -20.00 8.07
CA ALA A 374 20.52 -20.95 7.20
C ALA A 374 21.90 -20.48 6.69
N LEU A 375 22.19 -19.17 6.67
CA LEU A 375 23.42 -18.61 6.08
C LEU A 375 24.73 -19.26 6.56
N PRO A 376 24.97 -19.50 7.87
CA PRO A 376 26.18 -20.19 8.34
C PRO A 376 26.36 -21.60 7.78
N ILE A 377 25.25 -22.32 7.62
CA ILE A 377 25.26 -23.69 7.11
C ILE A 377 25.46 -23.68 5.60
N PHE A 378 24.92 -22.67 4.91
CA PHE A 378 25.22 -22.44 3.51
C PHE A 378 26.70 -22.07 3.29
N GLY A 379 27.26 -21.20 4.12
CA GLY A 379 28.69 -20.91 4.13
C GLY A 379 29.55 -22.15 4.39
N GLU A 380 29.13 -23.04 5.30
CA GLU A 380 29.78 -24.33 5.54
C GLU A 380 29.74 -25.20 4.28
N PHE A 381 28.58 -25.32 3.63
CA PHE A 381 28.40 -26.09 2.40
C PHE A 381 29.32 -25.58 1.29
N MET A 382 29.35 -24.26 1.07
CA MET A 382 30.17 -23.65 0.03
C MET A 382 31.66 -23.81 0.30
N TYR A 383 32.12 -23.59 1.52
CA TYR A 383 33.51 -23.87 1.91
C TYR A 383 33.91 -25.32 1.62
N ARG A 384 33.04 -26.28 1.96
CA ARG A 384 33.31 -27.70 1.71
C ARG A 384 33.32 -28.02 0.21
N MET A 385 32.49 -27.34 -0.57
CA MET A 385 32.41 -27.48 -2.02
C MET A 385 33.61 -26.85 -2.74
N THR A 386 34.18 -25.74 -2.23
CA THR A 386 35.29 -25.02 -2.90
C THR A 386 36.69 -25.47 -2.46
N GLU A 387 36.87 -25.79 -1.18
CA GLU A 387 38.17 -26.08 -0.56
C GLU A 387 38.20 -27.39 0.25
N GLY A 388 37.04 -27.95 0.62
CA GLY A 388 36.96 -29.03 1.60
C GLY A 388 36.76 -30.44 1.03
N ASP A 389 36.20 -31.30 1.89
CA ASP A 389 36.00 -32.73 1.63
C ASP A 389 34.95 -33.02 0.56
N LEU A 390 33.94 -32.16 0.39
CA LEU A 390 32.93 -32.32 -0.66
C LEU A 390 33.55 -32.13 -2.05
N LYS A 391 34.44 -31.16 -2.23
CA LYS A 391 35.21 -30.98 -3.47
C LYS A 391 35.95 -32.25 -3.84
N VAL A 392 36.78 -32.75 -2.93
CA VAL A 392 37.63 -33.93 -3.15
C VAL A 392 36.76 -35.12 -3.53
N TYR A 393 35.66 -35.34 -2.80
CA TYR A 393 34.73 -36.43 -3.09
C TYR A 393 34.06 -36.31 -4.47
N ILE A 394 33.54 -35.14 -4.84
CA ILE A 394 32.89 -34.94 -6.14
C ILE A 394 33.91 -35.11 -7.28
N GLN A 395 35.11 -34.55 -7.13
CA GLN A 395 36.16 -34.65 -8.15
C GLN A 395 36.65 -36.09 -8.34
N GLN A 396 36.79 -36.87 -7.26
CA GLN A 396 37.18 -38.28 -7.34
C GLN A 396 36.09 -39.18 -7.94
N ARG A 397 34.82 -38.89 -7.67
CA ARG A 397 33.71 -39.76 -8.09
C ARG A 397 33.11 -39.39 -9.46
N PHE A 398 33.00 -38.11 -9.76
CA PHE A 398 32.31 -37.58 -10.95
C PHE A 398 33.21 -36.71 -11.84
N GLY A 399 34.48 -36.53 -11.45
CA GLY A 399 35.45 -35.75 -12.21
C GLY A 399 35.45 -34.24 -11.91
N PRO A 400 36.53 -33.52 -12.28
CA PRO A 400 36.68 -32.09 -12.03
C PRO A 400 35.72 -31.23 -12.85
N VAL A 401 35.29 -31.68 -14.03
CA VAL A 401 34.34 -30.95 -14.89
C VAL A 401 32.97 -30.87 -14.21
N TYR A 402 32.46 -31.99 -13.70
CA TYR A 402 31.16 -32.04 -13.00
C TYR A 402 31.13 -31.13 -11.77
N HIS A 403 32.23 -31.11 -10.99
CA HIS A 403 32.40 -30.19 -9.86
C HIS A 403 32.30 -28.71 -10.29
N ARG A 404 32.97 -28.33 -11.39
CA ARG A 404 32.91 -26.97 -11.93
C ARG A 404 31.52 -26.61 -12.45
N ILE A 405 30.81 -27.54 -13.11
CA ILE A 405 29.43 -27.32 -13.57
C ILE A 405 28.49 -27.07 -12.40
N ILE A 406 28.56 -27.87 -11.33
CA ILE A 406 27.75 -27.63 -10.13
C ILE A 406 28.08 -26.28 -9.50
N GLY A 407 29.38 -25.96 -9.35
CA GLY A 407 29.80 -24.68 -8.78
C GLY A 407 29.35 -23.49 -9.62
N GLY A 408 29.48 -23.58 -10.94
CA GLY A 408 28.98 -22.59 -11.89
C GLY A 408 27.46 -22.46 -11.85
N SER A 409 26.72 -23.56 -11.70
CA SER A 409 25.25 -23.55 -11.61
C SER A 409 24.77 -22.89 -10.32
N ILE A 410 25.42 -23.14 -9.18
CA ILE A 410 25.10 -22.46 -7.92
C ILE A 410 25.41 -20.96 -8.02
N ALA A 411 26.60 -20.60 -8.50
CA ALA A 411 26.99 -19.20 -8.65
C ALA A 411 26.09 -18.45 -9.66
N GLY A 412 25.79 -19.09 -10.79
CA GLY A 412 24.85 -18.59 -11.79
C GLY A 412 23.44 -18.47 -11.24
N GLY A 413 22.97 -19.45 -10.45
CA GLY A 413 21.68 -19.38 -9.78
C GLY A 413 21.59 -18.23 -8.78
N ILE A 414 22.65 -17.96 -8.00
CA ILE A 414 22.70 -16.81 -7.10
C ILE A 414 22.62 -15.51 -7.91
N LEU A 415 23.41 -15.39 -8.98
CA LEU A 415 23.41 -14.20 -9.83
C LEU A 415 22.04 -13.97 -10.50
N VAL A 416 21.41 -15.03 -11.00
CA VAL A 416 20.05 -14.98 -11.57
C VAL A 416 19.06 -14.50 -10.51
N MET A 417 19.10 -15.03 -9.29
CA MET A 417 18.22 -14.56 -8.21
C MET A 417 18.46 -13.10 -7.87
N VAL A 418 19.72 -12.65 -7.78
CA VAL A 418 20.08 -11.25 -7.52
C VAL A 418 19.49 -10.33 -8.59
N ILE A 419 19.74 -10.65 -9.87
CA ILE A 419 19.26 -9.84 -11.00
C ILE A 419 17.74 -9.86 -11.06
N PHE A 420 17.12 -11.04 -10.90
CA PHE A 420 15.67 -11.19 -10.94
C PHE A 420 14.98 -10.39 -9.83
N THR A 421 15.42 -10.54 -8.58
CA THR A 421 14.87 -9.81 -7.42
C THR A 421 15.04 -8.31 -7.61
N MET A 422 16.21 -7.83 -8.01
CA MET A 422 16.41 -6.40 -8.25
C MET A 422 15.61 -5.86 -9.45
N SER A 423 15.31 -6.71 -10.42
CA SER A 423 14.57 -6.32 -11.62
C SER A 423 13.05 -6.40 -11.44
N LEU A 424 12.56 -6.92 -10.31
CA LEU A 424 11.14 -7.18 -10.10
C LEU A 424 10.28 -5.91 -10.28
N ASN A 425 10.77 -4.77 -9.79
CA ASN A 425 10.09 -3.47 -9.90
C ASN A 425 10.01 -2.95 -11.34
N TYR A 426 10.85 -3.43 -12.27
CA TYR A 426 10.72 -3.08 -13.69
C TYR A 426 9.60 -3.86 -14.38
N PHE A 427 9.39 -5.12 -13.98
CA PHE A 427 8.29 -5.93 -14.52
C PHE A 427 6.94 -5.54 -13.92
N ARG A 428 6.93 -5.19 -12.63
CA ARG A 428 5.74 -4.76 -11.92
C ARG A 428 6.12 -3.66 -10.93
N PRO A 429 5.98 -2.38 -11.30
CA PRO A 429 6.27 -1.27 -10.40
C PRO A 429 5.52 -1.39 -9.08
N SER A 430 6.25 -1.34 -7.98
CA SER A 430 5.70 -1.29 -6.61
C SER A 430 5.11 0.08 -6.26
N GLN A 431 5.49 1.11 -7.02
CA GLN A 431 5.13 2.51 -6.80
C GLN A 431 4.73 3.19 -8.12
N PRO A 432 3.89 4.24 -8.07
CA PRO A 432 3.69 5.15 -9.19
C PRO A 432 5.00 5.83 -9.62
N GLN A 433 4.99 6.44 -10.80
CA GLN A 433 6.13 7.23 -11.28
C GLN A 433 6.50 8.33 -10.28
N ASN A 434 7.80 8.68 -10.22
CA ASN A 434 8.31 9.69 -9.28
C ASN A 434 7.64 11.05 -9.52
N ILE A 435 7.05 11.60 -8.47
CA ILE A 435 6.33 12.88 -8.50
C ILE A 435 7.26 14.02 -8.08
N LYS A 436 7.28 15.10 -8.85
CA LYS A 436 7.92 16.35 -8.44
C LYS A 436 7.04 17.05 -7.41
N MET A 437 7.46 17.03 -6.14
CA MET A 437 6.65 17.54 -5.03
C MET A 437 6.59 19.07 -4.94
N LEU A 438 7.61 19.78 -5.45
CA LEU A 438 7.75 21.22 -5.24
C LEU A 438 6.52 22.05 -5.66
N PRO A 439 5.86 21.82 -6.82
CA PRO A 439 4.63 22.55 -7.17
C PRO A 439 3.49 22.35 -6.16
N ILE A 440 3.35 21.15 -5.59
CA ILE A 440 2.34 20.83 -4.59
C ILE A 440 2.66 21.52 -3.27
N VAL A 441 3.92 21.44 -2.84
CA VAL A 441 4.40 22.10 -1.61
C VAL A 441 4.21 23.61 -1.72
N ASN A 442 4.59 24.20 -2.85
CA ASN A 442 4.37 25.62 -3.12
C ASN A 442 2.90 25.99 -3.04
N PHE A 443 2.02 25.21 -3.69
CA PHE A 443 0.57 25.41 -3.63
C PHE A 443 0.05 25.37 -2.19
N LEU A 444 0.46 24.38 -1.38
CA LEU A 444 0.03 24.25 0.02
C LEU A 444 0.59 25.35 0.93
N SER A 445 1.78 25.88 0.62
CA SER A 445 2.40 26.97 1.38
C SER A 445 1.88 28.36 1.02
N GLN A 446 1.18 28.49 -0.11
CA GLN A 446 0.58 29.73 -0.58
C GLN A 446 -0.82 29.90 -0.02
N ASP A 447 -1.26 31.16 0.12
CA ASP A 447 -2.64 31.53 0.42
C ASP A 447 -3.29 30.83 1.62
N ASP A 448 -2.49 30.52 2.65
CA ASP A 448 -2.91 29.81 3.87
C ASP A 448 -3.59 28.45 3.57
N HIS A 449 -3.25 27.80 2.45
CA HIS A 449 -3.85 26.52 2.05
C HIS A 449 -3.58 25.39 3.06
N ASP A 450 -2.52 25.51 3.85
CA ASP A 450 -2.18 24.61 4.95
C ASP A 450 -3.15 24.66 6.15
N LYS A 451 -4.05 25.65 6.20
CA LYS A 451 -5.15 25.70 7.19
C LYS A 451 -6.23 24.66 6.93
N TRP A 452 -6.23 23.98 5.79
CA TRP A 452 -7.15 22.89 5.47
C TRP A 452 -6.40 21.58 5.28
N ARG A 453 -7.13 20.47 5.41
CA ARG A 453 -6.58 19.16 5.09
C ARG A 453 -6.59 18.92 3.58
N TYR A 454 -5.61 18.15 3.11
CA TYR A 454 -5.56 17.66 1.75
C TYR A 454 -5.67 16.13 1.66
N LEU A 455 -5.94 15.59 0.47
CA LEU A 455 -5.90 14.16 0.17
C LEU A 455 -5.16 13.90 -1.15
N PRO A 456 -4.04 13.14 -1.15
CA PRO A 456 -3.39 12.69 -2.37
C PRO A 456 -4.04 11.41 -2.92
N LEU A 457 -4.26 11.35 -4.25
CA LEU A 457 -4.79 10.17 -4.95
C LEU A 457 -3.87 9.77 -6.11
N GLY A 458 -3.33 8.55 -6.08
CA GLY A 458 -2.38 8.05 -7.10
C GLY A 458 -0.92 8.40 -6.81
N PHE A 459 -0.55 8.54 -5.54
CA PHE A 459 0.80 8.91 -5.09
C PHE A 459 1.61 7.70 -4.60
N GLY A 460 0.95 6.62 -4.19
CA GLY A 460 1.62 5.52 -3.50
C GLY A 460 2.34 6.01 -2.25
N ASP A 461 3.45 5.38 -1.89
CA ASP A 461 4.21 5.69 -0.67
C ASP A 461 4.88 7.06 -0.71
N GLN A 462 4.91 7.70 -1.89
CA GLN A 462 5.39 9.07 -2.06
C GLN A 462 4.55 10.10 -1.32
N MET A 463 3.32 9.78 -0.90
CA MET A 463 2.54 10.64 0.00
C MET A 463 3.29 10.92 1.31
N ALA A 464 4.09 9.96 1.81
CA ALA A 464 4.87 10.16 3.03
C ALA A 464 5.99 11.18 2.82
N TRP A 465 6.57 11.21 1.62
CA TRP A 465 7.54 12.23 1.24
C TRP A 465 6.91 13.62 1.07
N LEU A 466 5.69 13.69 0.54
CA LEU A 466 4.93 14.95 0.50
C LEU A 466 4.64 15.46 1.92
N SER A 467 4.15 14.60 2.82
CA SER A 467 3.86 14.99 4.21
C SER A 467 5.10 15.41 5.01
N ALA A 468 6.29 14.94 4.64
CA ALA A 468 7.55 15.37 5.26
C ALA A 468 8.03 16.76 4.80
N GLN A 469 7.45 17.31 3.72
CA GLN A 469 7.86 18.60 3.12
C GLN A 469 6.85 19.73 3.36
N THR A 470 5.73 19.46 4.04
CA THR A 470 4.67 20.45 4.28
C THR A 470 4.11 20.35 5.68
N ASN A 471 3.63 21.47 6.21
CA ASN A 471 2.90 21.53 7.48
C ASN A 471 1.41 21.22 7.30
N ALA A 472 0.91 21.21 6.06
CA ALA A 472 -0.47 20.86 5.77
C ALA A 472 -0.78 19.43 6.23
N MET A 473 -1.95 19.23 6.82
CA MET A 473 -2.38 17.95 7.35
C MET A 473 -3.19 17.15 6.32
N THR A 474 -3.23 15.83 6.45
CA THR A 474 -4.09 14.96 5.64
C THR A 474 -4.94 14.03 6.52
N VAL A 475 -6.08 13.61 5.96
CA VAL A 475 -6.98 12.62 6.55
C VAL A 475 -6.46 11.19 6.39
N ASP A 476 -5.60 10.97 5.41
CA ASP A 476 -4.99 9.67 5.12
C ASP A 476 -3.61 9.55 5.80
N GLY A 477 -2.89 8.45 5.56
CA GLY A 477 -1.54 8.26 6.06
C GLY A 477 -0.93 6.95 5.59
N ASN A 478 0.39 6.81 5.75
CA ASN A 478 1.10 5.64 5.22
C ASN A 478 1.50 4.61 6.29
N TYR A 479 1.23 4.87 7.57
CA TYR A 479 1.45 3.90 8.65
C TYR A 479 0.12 3.33 9.17
N HIS A 480 -0.31 2.20 8.60
CA HIS A 480 -1.68 1.70 8.79
C HIS A 480 -2.00 1.19 10.21
N SER A 481 -0.99 0.94 11.05
CA SER A 481 -1.20 0.57 12.46
C SER A 481 -1.60 1.76 13.33
N ALA A 482 -1.46 2.99 12.83
CA ALA A 482 -1.83 4.21 13.54
C ALA A 482 -3.15 4.82 13.05
N ARG A 483 -3.95 4.10 12.24
CA ARG A 483 -5.27 4.54 11.80
C ARG A 483 -6.18 4.74 13.02
N ARG A 484 -6.88 5.87 13.06
CA ARG A 484 -7.81 6.23 14.15
C ARG A 484 -9.23 6.54 13.68
N LEU A 485 -9.38 6.89 12.41
CA LEU A 485 -10.68 7.23 11.84
C LEU A 485 -11.52 5.97 11.63
N PRO A 486 -12.77 5.92 12.11
CA PRO A 486 -13.67 4.77 11.94
C PRO A 486 -13.78 4.30 10.49
N GLU A 487 -13.78 5.25 9.54
CA GLU A 487 -13.91 4.98 8.10
C GLU A 487 -12.70 4.23 7.53
N LEU A 488 -11.56 4.27 8.23
CA LEU A 488 -10.33 3.56 7.92
C LEU A 488 -10.13 2.31 8.79
N THR A 489 -10.66 2.25 10.01
CA THR A 489 -10.46 1.10 10.92
C THR A 489 -11.50 0.00 10.78
N THR A 490 -12.71 0.32 10.29
CA THR A 490 -13.80 -0.63 10.07
C THR A 490 -13.75 -1.34 8.71
N ARG A 491 -12.85 -0.90 7.82
CA ARG A 491 -12.71 -1.42 6.44
C ARG A 491 -11.29 -1.90 6.15
N ALA A 492 -11.16 -2.88 5.27
CA ALA A 492 -9.90 -3.52 4.89
C ALA A 492 -9.07 -2.69 3.89
N ILE A 493 -8.86 -1.40 4.17
CA ILE A 493 -8.24 -0.43 3.25
C ILE A 493 -6.99 0.18 3.85
N GLU A 494 -5.83 -0.03 3.22
CA GLU A 494 -4.55 0.55 3.66
C GLU A 494 -4.54 2.07 3.55
N ARG A 495 -4.91 2.59 2.38
CA ARG A 495 -4.98 4.02 2.01
C ARG A 495 -6.21 4.27 1.16
N LEU A 496 -6.72 5.49 1.17
CA LEU A 496 -7.91 5.85 0.39
C LEU A 496 -7.66 5.76 -1.12
N GLU A 497 -6.42 5.92 -1.59
CA GLU A 497 -6.04 5.67 -2.99
C GLU A 497 -6.02 4.17 -3.36
N ASN A 498 -5.99 3.25 -2.40
CA ASN A 498 -6.09 1.81 -2.71
C ASN A 498 -7.53 1.39 -2.99
N SER A 499 -8.50 2.31 -2.88
CA SER A 499 -9.92 2.08 -3.16
C SER A 499 -10.17 1.51 -4.56
N LYS A 500 -9.39 1.92 -5.56
CA LYS A 500 -9.44 1.41 -6.94
C LYS A 500 -9.19 -0.10 -7.02
N PHE A 501 -8.39 -0.65 -6.11
CA PHE A 501 -7.98 -2.06 -6.11
C PHE A 501 -8.71 -2.92 -5.08
N ARG A 502 -9.41 -2.30 -4.12
CA ARG A 502 -10.16 -2.98 -3.05
C ARG A 502 -11.66 -3.07 -3.36
N GLY A 503 -12.05 -2.76 -4.59
CA GLY A 503 -13.44 -2.79 -5.02
C GLY A 503 -14.30 -1.81 -4.23
N VAL A 504 -15.52 -2.25 -3.93
CA VAL A 504 -16.55 -1.33 -3.43
C VAL A 504 -16.35 -0.99 -1.95
N GLU A 505 -15.77 -1.87 -1.13
CA GLU A 505 -15.39 -1.51 0.25
C GLU A 505 -14.46 -0.29 0.22
N GLY A 506 -13.46 -0.37 -0.67
CA GLY A 506 -12.52 0.69 -1.02
C GLY A 506 -13.18 2.00 -1.38
N ILE A 507 -13.99 1.97 -2.43
CA ILE A 507 -14.66 3.16 -2.99
C ILE A 507 -15.64 3.76 -1.98
N GLY A 508 -16.37 2.94 -1.24
CA GLY A 508 -17.32 3.42 -0.23
C GLY A 508 -16.65 4.18 0.91
N SER A 509 -15.42 3.82 1.31
CA SER A 509 -14.65 4.58 2.31
C SER A 509 -14.26 5.95 1.76
N LEU A 510 -13.73 5.98 0.53
CA LEU A 510 -13.39 7.23 -0.14
C LEU A 510 -14.63 8.14 -0.28
N GLN A 511 -15.77 7.60 -0.69
CA GLN A 511 -17.02 8.34 -0.83
C GLN A 511 -17.42 9.06 0.47
N GLN A 512 -17.25 8.44 1.64
CA GLN A 512 -17.58 9.06 2.92
C GLN A 512 -16.76 10.34 3.18
N PHE A 513 -15.46 10.32 2.86
CA PHE A 513 -14.60 11.51 2.96
C PHE A 513 -14.96 12.59 1.93
N LEU A 514 -15.38 12.18 0.73
CA LEU A 514 -15.72 13.10 -0.36
C LEU A 514 -17.10 13.74 -0.19
N THR A 515 -18.05 13.03 0.41
CA THR A 515 -19.41 13.50 0.60
C THR A 515 -19.53 14.41 1.82
N VAL A 516 -18.87 14.11 2.93
CA VAL A 516 -18.90 14.96 4.15
C VAL A 516 -17.50 15.51 4.50
N PRO A 517 -16.89 16.32 3.63
CA PRO A 517 -15.54 16.83 3.82
C PRO A 517 -15.40 17.80 5.00
N GLU A 518 -16.49 18.49 5.38
CA GLU A 518 -16.51 19.46 6.47
C GLU A 518 -16.20 18.81 7.82
N LYS A 519 -16.61 17.54 8.00
CA LYS A 519 -16.29 16.73 9.20
C LYS A 519 -14.77 16.62 9.41
N TYR A 520 -14.00 16.67 8.33
CA TYR A 520 -12.54 16.49 8.36
C TYR A 520 -11.76 17.74 7.95
N ASN A 521 -12.40 18.90 7.78
CA ASN A 521 -11.74 20.10 7.24
C ASN A 521 -10.99 19.81 5.91
N LEU A 522 -11.46 18.85 5.11
CA LEU A 522 -10.81 18.42 3.87
C LEU A 522 -11.22 19.35 2.74
N LYS A 523 -10.28 20.15 2.22
CA LYS A 523 -10.60 21.15 1.18
C LYS A 523 -9.96 20.84 -0.16
N TYR A 524 -8.77 20.24 -0.19
CA TYR A 524 -7.99 20.07 -1.41
C TYR A 524 -7.72 18.60 -1.70
N ILE A 525 -7.81 18.21 -2.96
CA ILE A 525 -7.49 16.86 -3.44
C ILE A 525 -6.51 16.98 -4.61
N PHE A 526 -5.40 16.25 -4.51
CA PHE A 526 -4.40 16.16 -5.56
C PHE A 526 -4.60 14.84 -6.31
N SER A 527 -5.17 14.94 -7.52
CA SER A 527 -5.46 13.78 -8.37
C SER A 527 -4.34 13.58 -9.38
N ASN A 528 -3.59 12.49 -9.21
CA ASN A 528 -2.61 12.00 -10.19
C ASN A 528 -3.16 10.83 -11.02
N ASP A 529 -4.16 10.10 -10.49
CA ASP A 529 -4.87 9.02 -11.20
C ASP A 529 -6.27 9.49 -11.59
N LYS A 530 -6.49 9.66 -12.90
CA LYS A 530 -7.76 10.11 -13.49
C LYS A 530 -8.95 9.24 -13.07
N PHE A 531 -8.73 7.98 -12.68
CA PHE A 531 -9.78 7.11 -12.14
C PHE A 531 -10.67 7.80 -11.11
N TYR A 532 -10.13 8.71 -10.30
CA TYR A 532 -10.88 9.40 -9.24
C TYR A 532 -11.63 10.65 -9.68
N ASP A 533 -11.34 11.22 -10.84
CA ASP A 533 -11.90 12.51 -11.24
C ASP A 533 -13.45 12.50 -11.38
N PRO A 534 -14.10 11.44 -11.91
CA PRO A 534 -15.56 11.42 -12.00
C PRO A 534 -16.26 11.49 -10.64
N ILE A 535 -15.79 10.72 -9.65
CA ILE A 535 -16.39 10.72 -8.31
C ILE A 535 -16.22 12.08 -7.62
N LEU A 536 -15.11 12.77 -7.86
CA LEU A 536 -14.90 14.14 -7.37
C LEU A 536 -15.94 15.08 -7.97
N TYR A 537 -16.09 15.08 -9.30
CA TYR A 537 -17.09 15.90 -9.99
C TYR A 537 -18.51 15.66 -9.49
N PHE A 538 -18.95 14.40 -9.47
CA PHE A 538 -20.32 14.07 -9.08
C PHE A 538 -20.57 14.19 -7.56
N CYS A 539 -19.53 14.24 -6.71
CA CYS A 539 -19.65 14.64 -5.29
C CYS A 539 -19.58 16.19 -5.11
N GLY A 540 -19.61 16.96 -6.20
CA GLY A 540 -19.61 18.42 -6.18
C GLY A 540 -18.27 19.03 -5.77
N TRP A 541 -17.15 18.39 -6.12
CA TRP A 541 -15.83 19.01 -6.08
C TRP A 541 -15.59 19.78 -7.38
N GLN A 542 -14.83 20.86 -7.31
CA GLN A 542 -14.52 21.68 -8.48
C GLN A 542 -13.05 21.64 -8.85
N ARG A 543 -12.80 21.69 -10.17
CA ARG A 543 -11.47 21.84 -10.74
C ARG A 543 -10.94 23.24 -10.44
N LEU A 544 -9.83 23.32 -9.71
CA LEU A 544 -9.16 24.59 -9.42
C LEU A 544 -8.13 24.91 -10.51
N GLN A 545 -7.09 24.07 -10.62
CA GLN A 545 -6.03 24.22 -11.63
C GLN A 545 -5.24 22.93 -11.78
N GLN A 546 -4.53 22.81 -12.91
CA GLN A 546 -3.49 21.79 -13.10
C GLN A 546 -2.13 22.40 -12.75
N LEU A 547 -1.38 21.73 -11.88
CA LEU A 547 -0.03 22.18 -11.49
C LEU A 547 0.99 21.88 -12.60
N GLU A 548 2.15 22.55 -12.55
CA GLU A 548 3.25 22.39 -13.53
C GLU A 548 3.76 20.95 -13.69
N ASN A 549 3.56 20.11 -12.66
CA ASN A 549 3.91 18.69 -12.68
C ASN A 549 2.81 17.79 -13.27
N GLY A 550 1.72 18.37 -13.79
CA GLY A 550 0.60 17.66 -14.42
C GLY A 550 -0.50 17.21 -13.47
N ILE A 551 -0.38 17.45 -12.17
CA ILE A 551 -1.35 17.01 -11.15
C ILE A 551 -2.55 17.95 -11.12
N MET A 552 -3.75 17.37 -11.14
CA MET A 552 -4.99 18.14 -11.08
C MET A 552 -5.37 18.44 -9.62
N VAL A 553 -5.62 19.72 -9.31
CA VAL A 553 -6.10 20.16 -8.00
C VAL A 553 -7.61 20.30 -8.06
N TRP A 554 -8.28 19.57 -7.17
CA TRP A 554 -9.70 19.69 -6.91
C TRP A 554 -9.91 20.38 -5.56
N GLU A 555 -10.93 21.23 -5.47
CA GLU A 555 -11.32 21.86 -4.22
C GLU A 555 -12.80 21.69 -3.89
N LYS A 556 -13.09 21.72 -2.59
CA LYS A 556 -14.45 21.84 -2.07
C LYS A 556 -14.62 23.20 -1.40
N LEU A 557 -15.61 23.96 -1.84
CA LEU A 557 -15.93 25.26 -1.24
C LEU A 557 -16.74 25.10 0.05
N ASN A 558 -16.77 26.16 0.88
CA ASN A 558 -17.49 26.23 2.16
C ASN A 558 -17.03 25.22 3.24
N VAL A 559 -15.85 24.62 3.08
CA VAL A 559 -15.23 23.80 4.13
C VAL A 559 -14.55 24.71 5.16
N PRO A 560 -14.90 24.60 6.47
CA PRO A 560 -14.26 25.42 7.49
C PRO A 560 -12.78 25.03 7.66
N PRO A 561 -11.88 26.01 7.90
CA PRO A 561 -10.48 25.72 8.20
C PRO A 561 -10.36 24.93 9.49
N ILE A 562 -9.22 24.28 9.66
CA ILE A 562 -8.90 23.53 10.87
C ILE A 562 -8.95 24.49 12.08
N PRO A 563 -9.59 24.09 13.19
CA PRO A 563 -9.61 24.92 14.40
C PRO A 563 -8.20 25.29 14.86
N THR A 564 -8.03 26.51 15.38
CA THR A 564 -6.73 27.00 15.88
C THR A 564 -6.19 26.17 17.04
N ILE A 565 -7.08 25.56 17.82
CA ILE A 565 -6.74 24.63 18.91
C ILE A 565 -7.17 23.22 18.48
N ILE A 566 -6.18 22.40 18.14
CA ILE A 566 -6.38 21.00 17.77
C ILE A 566 -6.18 20.14 19.02
N SER A 567 -7.10 19.21 19.27
CA SER A 567 -6.95 18.24 20.33
C SER A 567 -5.74 17.34 20.07
N LYS A 568 -4.89 17.15 21.07
CA LYS A 568 -3.82 16.15 21.06
C LYS A 568 -3.95 15.20 22.22
N GLU A 569 -3.52 13.96 22.01
CA GLU A 569 -3.39 13.00 23.09
C GLU A 569 -2.00 13.16 23.71
N ASP A 570 -1.92 13.90 24.82
CA ASP A 570 -0.65 14.10 25.50
C ASP A 570 -0.31 12.92 26.44
N VAL A 571 0.99 12.75 26.70
CA VAL A 571 1.54 11.76 27.62
C VAL A 571 2.38 12.43 28.69
N ALA A 572 2.56 11.77 29.83
CA ALA A 572 3.36 12.30 30.92
C ALA A 572 4.80 12.64 30.49
N THR A 573 5.36 13.74 31.00
CA THR A 573 6.68 14.26 30.61
C THR A 573 7.80 13.22 30.73
N TRP A 574 7.77 12.36 31.76
CA TRP A 574 8.77 11.32 31.95
C TRP A 574 8.77 10.28 30.82
N LEU A 575 7.60 9.98 30.22
CA LEU A 575 7.50 9.10 29.04
C LEU A 575 8.13 9.75 27.81
N LYS A 576 7.92 11.06 27.62
CA LYS A 576 8.55 11.84 26.53
C LYS A 576 10.08 11.81 26.65
N VAL A 577 10.59 12.08 27.84
CA VAL A 577 12.04 12.08 28.13
C VAL A 577 12.63 10.68 27.90
N MET A 578 11.96 9.62 28.39
CA MET A 578 12.39 8.24 28.13
C MET A 578 12.45 7.93 26.64
N TRP A 579 11.40 8.27 25.89
CA TRP A 579 11.31 8.00 24.45
C TRP A 579 12.36 8.75 23.63
N GLY A 580 12.66 10.00 24.01
CA GLY A 580 13.64 10.83 23.32
C GLY A 580 15.11 10.53 23.64
N ILE A 581 15.41 9.96 24.82
CA ILE A 581 16.80 9.78 25.29
C ILE A 581 17.25 8.31 25.26
N ILE A 582 16.42 7.38 25.75
CA ILE A 582 16.86 5.99 25.94
C ILE A 582 17.37 5.34 24.64
N PRO A 583 16.69 5.46 23.49
CA PRO A 583 17.14 4.81 22.27
C PRO A 583 18.57 5.21 21.87
N LEU A 584 18.86 6.51 21.72
CA LEU A 584 20.22 6.96 21.41
C LEU A 584 21.22 6.58 22.50
N LEU A 585 20.82 6.64 23.77
CA LEU A 585 21.66 6.19 24.88
C LEU A 585 22.03 4.71 24.77
N THR A 586 21.14 3.84 24.27
CA THR A 586 21.48 2.43 24.05
C THR A 586 22.63 2.27 23.05
N VAL A 587 22.67 3.08 21.99
CA VAL A 587 23.77 3.05 21.01
C VAL A 587 25.06 3.57 21.64
N ILE A 588 25.01 4.69 22.36
CA ILE A 588 26.19 5.25 23.04
C ILE A 588 26.77 4.25 24.04
N LEU A 589 25.92 3.63 24.87
CA LEU A 589 26.33 2.61 25.82
C LEU A 589 26.90 1.37 25.12
N ALA A 590 26.25 0.89 24.06
CA ALA A 590 26.77 -0.22 23.26
C ALA A 590 28.14 0.13 22.65
N LEU A 591 28.32 1.34 22.12
CA LEU A 591 29.60 1.79 21.59
C LEU A 591 30.66 1.86 22.70
N ILE A 592 30.40 2.52 23.82
CA ILE A 592 31.35 2.63 24.93
C ILE A 592 31.76 1.24 25.43
N ILE A 593 30.79 0.37 25.72
CA ILE A 593 31.04 -0.96 26.26
C ILE A 593 31.82 -1.83 25.27
N ASN A 594 31.54 -1.75 23.97
CA ASN A 594 32.19 -2.60 22.97
C ASN A 594 33.54 -2.03 22.47
N ILE A 595 33.68 -0.71 22.33
CA ILE A 595 34.87 -0.02 21.81
C ILE A 595 36.00 0.04 22.86
N GLN A 596 35.69 0.23 24.15
CA GLN A 596 36.71 0.26 25.20
C GLN A 596 37.62 -0.99 25.18
N TRP A 597 37.08 -2.15 24.79
CA TRP A 597 37.87 -3.39 24.70
C TRP A 597 38.74 -3.46 23.44
N VAL A 598 38.36 -2.77 22.36
CA VAL A 598 39.20 -2.61 21.16
C VAL A 598 40.39 -1.70 21.49
N TRP A 599 40.17 -0.61 22.22
CA TRP A 599 41.26 0.25 22.69
C TRP A 599 42.14 -0.46 23.72
N TYR A 600 41.57 -1.22 24.65
CA TYR A 600 42.33 -2.07 25.57
C TYR A 600 43.20 -3.10 24.82
N ARG A 601 42.72 -3.60 23.67
CA ARG A 601 43.45 -4.51 22.77
C ARG A 601 44.62 -3.80 22.08
N ILE A 602 44.42 -2.56 21.60
CA ILE A 602 45.45 -1.75 20.94
C ILE A 602 46.52 -1.34 21.95
N LEU A 603 46.13 -0.91 23.15
CA LEU A 603 47.02 -0.35 24.16
C LEU A 603 47.80 -1.39 24.98
N LYS A 604 47.24 -2.58 25.26
CA LYS A 604 47.89 -3.56 26.15
C LYS A 604 48.58 -4.73 25.46
N SER A 605 48.63 -4.81 24.13
CA SER A 605 49.31 -5.87 23.33
C SER A 605 49.02 -7.33 23.75
N LYS A 606 48.00 -7.59 24.59
CA LYS A 606 47.68 -8.95 25.05
C LYS A 606 46.82 -9.65 24.00
N GLN A 607 47.22 -10.86 23.59
CA GLN A 607 46.38 -11.73 22.80
C GLN A 607 45.08 -12.02 23.59
N LEU A 608 43.94 -11.62 23.04
CA LEU A 608 42.65 -11.98 23.62
C LEU A 608 42.45 -13.49 23.42
N PRO A 609 41.97 -14.22 24.45
CA PRO A 609 41.57 -15.60 24.26
C PRO A 609 40.43 -15.62 23.23
N ASP A 610 40.58 -16.46 22.21
CA ASP A 610 39.52 -16.71 21.22
C ASP A 610 38.22 -17.12 21.94
N GLY A 611 37.07 -16.78 21.35
CA GLY A 611 35.78 -17.17 21.90
C GLY A 611 35.72 -18.69 22.11
N LYS A 612 35.20 -19.15 23.24
CA LYS A 612 35.19 -20.60 23.58
C LYS A 612 34.48 -21.47 22.52
N PHE A 613 33.61 -20.89 21.70
CA PHE A 613 32.98 -21.57 20.57
C PHE A 613 33.99 -22.05 19.51
N MET A 614 35.17 -21.42 19.40
CA MET A 614 36.25 -21.83 18.50
C MET A 614 36.82 -23.22 18.84
N ASN A 615 36.69 -23.66 20.10
CA ASN A 615 37.14 -24.99 20.53
C ASN A 615 36.29 -26.12 19.92
N TYR A 616 35.10 -25.79 19.40
CA TYR A 616 34.19 -26.75 18.76
C TYR A 616 34.27 -26.67 17.23
N ALA A 617 35.38 -26.17 16.69
CA ALA A 617 35.66 -26.17 15.26
C ALA A 617 35.47 -27.58 14.68
N LEU A 618 34.69 -27.67 13.61
CA LEU A 618 34.33 -28.95 13.01
C LEU A 618 35.47 -29.46 12.11
N PRO A 619 35.94 -30.70 12.31
CA PRO A 619 36.87 -31.32 11.38
C PRO A 619 36.14 -31.84 10.14
N TYR A 620 36.33 -31.19 8.99
CA TYR A 620 35.74 -31.60 7.70
C TYR A 620 36.58 -32.69 7.02
N LYS A 621 36.47 -33.93 7.50
CA LYS A 621 37.28 -35.06 7.01
C LYS A 621 36.59 -35.92 5.95
N LYS A 622 35.26 -36.07 5.99
CA LYS A 622 34.51 -36.95 5.09
C LYS A 622 33.06 -36.48 4.92
N PHE A 623 32.63 -36.36 3.67
CA PHE A 623 31.25 -36.06 3.32
C PHE A 623 30.42 -37.35 3.21
N PRO A 624 29.22 -37.44 3.82
CA PRO A 624 28.39 -38.64 3.73
C PRO A 624 27.89 -38.90 2.30
N ARG A 625 28.20 -40.08 1.74
CA ARG A 625 27.81 -40.44 0.36
C ARG A 625 26.30 -40.39 0.13
N LYS A 626 25.52 -40.92 1.08
CA LYS A 626 24.05 -40.92 1.04
C LYS A 626 23.45 -39.51 1.01
N LEU A 627 24.13 -38.54 1.62
CA LEU A 627 23.66 -37.15 1.65
C LEU A 627 23.89 -36.45 0.31
N VAL A 628 24.99 -36.76 -0.39
CA VAL A 628 25.22 -36.26 -1.75
C VAL A 628 24.14 -36.77 -2.70
N THR A 629 23.83 -38.08 -2.66
CA THR A 629 22.77 -38.66 -3.50
C THR A 629 21.40 -38.11 -3.15
N LEU A 630 21.10 -37.90 -1.85
CA LEU A 630 19.85 -37.29 -1.40
C LEU A 630 19.73 -35.84 -1.90
N ASN A 631 20.79 -35.03 -1.78
CA ASN A 631 20.80 -33.65 -2.27
C ASN A 631 20.66 -33.60 -3.80
N GLN A 632 21.30 -34.51 -4.54
CA GLN A 632 21.16 -34.58 -6.01
C GLN A 632 19.73 -34.94 -6.41
N PHE A 633 19.11 -35.93 -5.75
CA PHE A 633 17.72 -36.28 -5.99
C PHE A 633 16.77 -35.13 -5.62
N TRP A 634 16.99 -34.48 -4.48
CA TRP A 634 16.22 -33.32 -4.06
C TRP A 634 16.37 -32.16 -5.04
N ALA A 635 17.59 -31.86 -5.48
CA ALA A 635 17.82 -30.83 -6.47
C ALA A 635 17.12 -31.16 -7.79
N LEU A 636 17.16 -32.41 -8.25
CA LEU A 636 16.42 -32.85 -9.44
C LEU A 636 14.90 -32.69 -9.25
N LEU A 637 14.36 -33.06 -8.08
CA LEU A 637 12.96 -32.87 -7.75
C LEU A 637 12.57 -31.37 -7.81
N ILE A 638 13.37 -30.50 -7.19
CA ILE A 638 13.13 -29.05 -7.22
C ILE A 638 13.24 -28.50 -8.65
N ILE A 639 14.21 -28.96 -9.46
CA ILE A 639 14.29 -28.60 -10.88
C ILE A 639 13.04 -29.06 -11.62
N CYS A 640 12.55 -30.28 -11.39
CA CYS A 640 11.32 -30.78 -12.01
C CYS A 640 10.08 -29.97 -11.57
N VAL A 641 9.98 -29.60 -10.29
CA VAL A 641 8.88 -28.78 -9.76
C VAL A 641 8.94 -27.37 -10.33
N LEU A 642 10.12 -26.74 -10.35
CA LEU A 642 10.32 -25.42 -10.94
C LEU A 642 10.12 -25.46 -12.46
N GLY A 643 10.54 -26.52 -13.13
CA GLY A 643 10.35 -26.72 -14.56
C GLY A 643 8.88 -26.94 -14.91
N TYR A 644 8.16 -27.74 -14.11
CA TYR A 644 6.71 -27.92 -14.22
C TYR A 644 5.98 -26.61 -13.93
N GLY A 645 6.37 -25.89 -12.87
CA GLY A 645 5.82 -24.59 -12.52
C GLY A 645 6.07 -23.53 -13.60
N ALA A 646 7.28 -23.48 -14.16
CA ALA A 646 7.64 -22.60 -15.26
C ALA A 646 6.90 -22.99 -16.55
N TYR A 647 6.73 -24.28 -16.83
CA TYR A 647 5.92 -24.77 -17.95
C TYR A 647 4.44 -24.41 -17.77
N HIS A 648 3.88 -24.65 -16.59
CA HIS A 648 2.49 -24.29 -16.30
C HIS A 648 2.27 -22.78 -16.34
N PHE A 649 3.19 -22.00 -15.78
CA PHE A 649 3.22 -20.55 -15.88
C PHE A 649 3.30 -20.11 -17.34
N TYR A 650 4.21 -20.71 -18.12
CA TYR A 650 4.32 -20.44 -19.55
C TYR A 650 3.02 -20.76 -20.28
N ILE A 651 2.40 -21.92 -20.08
CA ILE A 651 1.14 -22.28 -20.75
C ILE A 651 -0.02 -21.38 -20.30
N SER A 652 -0.07 -21.00 -19.02
CA SER A 652 -1.14 -20.15 -18.48
C SER A 652 -1.01 -18.70 -18.92
N ASN A 653 0.22 -18.20 -19.08
CA ASN A 653 0.51 -16.81 -19.42
C ASN A 653 0.89 -16.61 -20.90
N ALA A 654 1.10 -17.70 -21.65
CA ALA A 654 1.36 -17.62 -23.07
C ALA A 654 0.11 -17.12 -23.78
N THR A 655 0.29 -16.05 -24.54
CA THR A 655 -0.81 -15.20 -25.00
C THR A 655 -1.74 -15.89 -25.99
N GLN A 656 -1.25 -16.70 -26.93
CA GLN A 656 -2.05 -17.16 -28.08
C GLN A 656 -2.13 -18.69 -28.25
N ILE A 657 -1.80 -19.48 -27.22
CA ILE A 657 -1.80 -20.96 -27.33
C ILE A 657 -3.21 -21.55 -27.36
N ALA A 658 -4.15 -20.93 -26.63
CA ALA A 658 -5.54 -21.38 -26.50
C ALA A 658 -6.52 -20.20 -26.66
N PRO A 659 -7.80 -20.45 -27.03
CA PRO A 659 -8.81 -19.39 -27.18
C PRO A 659 -8.97 -18.56 -25.90
N LYS A 660 -8.96 -19.24 -24.73
CA LYS A 660 -9.05 -18.58 -23.43
C LYS A 660 -7.87 -17.65 -23.16
N ASN A 661 -6.66 -18.06 -23.54
CA ASN A 661 -5.45 -17.29 -23.29
C ASN A 661 -5.42 -15.98 -24.10
N VAL A 662 -5.83 -16.02 -25.37
CA VAL A 662 -5.81 -14.81 -26.22
C VAL A 662 -6.84 -13.80 -25.74
N LEU A 663 -8.01 -14.27 -25.28
CA LEU A 663 -9.01 -13.40 -24.64
C LEU A 663 -8.48 -12.79 -23.35
N MET A 664 -7.88 -13.59 -22.46
CA MET A 664 -7.28 -13.07 -21.23
C MET A 664 -6.18 -12.05 -21.53
N ALA A 665 -5.28 -12.33 -22.48
CA ALA A 665 -4.20 -11.43 -22.86
C ALA A 665 -4.72 -10.15 -23.53
N TYR A 666 -5.79 -10.23 -24.31
CA TYR A 666 -6.45 -9.08 -24.93
C TYR A 666 -7.08 -8.15 -23.89
N TYR A 667 -7.87 -8.69 -22.96
CA TYR A 667 -8.48 -7.87 -21.89
C TYR A 667 -7.46 -7.34 -20.87
N ASP A 668 -6.39 -8.10 -20.58
CA ASP A 668 -5.24 -7.63 -19.80
C ASP A 668 -4.58 -6.41 -20.48
N ALA A 669 -4.28 -6.51 -21.77
CA ALA A 669 -3.69 -5.41 -22.52
C ALA A 669 -4.64 -4.18 -22.58
N LEU A 670 -5.95 -4.38 -22.69
CA LEU A 670 -6.93 -3.29 -22.63
C LEU A 670 -6.96 -2.61 -21.25
N ASP A 671 -6.98 -3.39 -20.17
CA ASP A 671 -7.04 -2.88 -18.78
C ASP A 671 -5.77 -2.09 -18.41
N PHE A 672 -4.60 -2.49 -18.92
CA PHE A 672 -3.34 -1.74 -18.79
C PHE A 672 -3.15 -0.64 -19.86
N LYS A 673 -4.10 -0.45 -20.78
CA LYS A 673 -4.06 0.52 -21.89
C LYS A 673 -2.88 0.31 -22.85
N GLU A 674 -2.42 -0.94 -23.00
CA GLU A 674 -1.37 -1.37 -23.94
C GLU A 674 -1.97 -1.67 -25.32
N PHE A 675 -2.50 -0.66 -26.01
CA PHE A 675 -3.29 -0.84 -27.24
C PHE A 675 -2.55 -1.55 -28.38
N GLN A 676 -1.24 -1.33 -28.52
CA GLN A 676 -0.43 -2.04 -29.51
C GLN A 676 -0.37 -3.55 -29.23
N ARG A 677 -0.29 -3.93 -27.95
CA ARG A 677 -0.31 -5.34 -27.54
C ARG A 677 -1.70 -5.93 -27.75
N ALA A 678 -2.75 -5.20 -27.42
CA ALA A 678 -4.13 -5.64 -27.67
C ALA A 678 -4.41 -5.86 -29.17
N HIS A 679 -3.99 -4.92 -30.03
CA HIS A 679 -4.08 -5.02 -31.49
C HIS A 679 -3.39 -6.27 -32.04
N SER A 680 -2.22 -6.63 -31.49
CA SER A 680 -1.45 -7.80 -31.95
C SER A 680 -2.17 -9.15 -31.77
N TYR A 681 -3.27 -9.17 -31.00
CA TYR A 681 -4.11 -10.35 -30.80
C TYR A 681 -5.30 -10.43 -31.76
N LEU A 682 -5.53 -9.41 -32.58
CA LEU A 682 -6.52 -9.42 -33.64
C LEU A 682 -6.03 -10.24 -34.84
N ASN A 683 -6.97 -10.80 -35.60
CA ASN A 683 -6.66 -11.58 -36.81
C ASN A 683 -5.96 -10.68 -37.86
N PRO A 684 -4.73 -11.03 -38.29
CA PRO A 684 -3.96 -10.19 -39.20
C PRO A 684 -4.56 -10.08 -40.61
N ASP A 685 -5.39 -11.04 -41.03
CA ASP A 685 -5.99 -11.05 -42.36
C ASP A 685 -7.20 -10.09 -42.50
N ASP A 686 -7.71 -9.56 -41.38
CA ASP A 686 -8.88 -8.65 -41.40
C ASP A 686 -8.47 -7.18 -41.65
N GLU A 687 -7.19 -6.92 -41.98
CA GLU A 687 -6.62 -5.63 -42.44
C GLU A 687 -6.92 -4.39 -41.55
N VAL A 688 -7.21 -4.57 -40.26
CA VAL A 688 -7.36 -3.44 -39.33
C VAL A 688 -5.99 -2.86 -38.99
N ASP A 689 -5.64 -1.70 -39.55
CA ASP A 689 -4.41 -0.99 -39.20
C ASP A 689 -4.38 -0.61 -37.71
N LEU A 690 -3.19 -0.57 -37.11
CA LEU A 690 -3.03 -0.20 -35.70
C LEU A 690 -3.61 1.19 -35.41
N SER A 691 -3.46 2.14 -36.35
CA SER A 691 -3.98 3.50 -36.19
C SER A 691 -5.51 3.49 -36.16
N GLN A 692 -6.13 2.66 -37.00
CA GLN A 692 -7.58 2.48 -37.04
C GLN A 692 -8.08 1.83 -35.74
N TYR A 693 -7.41 0.78 -35.25
CA TYR A 693 -7.77 0.14 -33.98
C TYR A 693 -7.65 1.11 -32.79
N MET A 694 -6.55 1.87 -32.71
CA MET A 694 -6.37 2.87 -31.67
C MET A 694 -7.45 3.95 -31.75
N LEU A 695 -7.85 4.34 -32.97
CA LEU A 695 -8.95 5.26 -33.18
C LEU A 695 -10.26 4.65 -32.67
N GLU A 696 -10.61 3.43 -33.07
CA GLU A 696 -11.83 2.72 -32.62
C GLU A 696 -11.90 2.59 -31.09
N VAL A 697 -10.81 2.20 -30.45
CA VAL A 697 -10.74 2.11 -28.98
C VAL A 697 -10.86 3.47 -28.31
N SER A 698 -10.22 4.50 -28.89
CA SER A 698 -10.33 5.88 -28.40
C SER A 698 -11.70 6.52 -28.65
N VAL A 699 -12.41 6.04 -29.67
CA VAL A 699 -13.75 6.51 -30.06
C VAL A 699 -14.80 5.97 -29.11
N THR A 700 -14.61 4.76 -28.57
CA THR A 700 -15.43 4.23 -27.47
C THR A 700 -15.02 4.82 -26.11
N ASP A 701 -14.84 6.15 -26.02
CA ASP A 701 -14.56 6.83 -24.75
C ASP A 701 -15.81 6.81 -23.83
N GLY A 702 -15.59 6.73 -22.52
CA GLY A 702 -16.64 6.42 -21.55
C GLY A 702 -16.12 6.05 -20.17
N ILE A 703 -17.04 5.74 -19.24
CA ILE A 703 -16.65 5.36 -17.86
C ILE A 703 -15.82 4.07 -17.85
N LEU A 704 -16.10 3.14 -18.77
CA LEU A 704 -15.43 1.84 -18.84
C LEU A 704 -14.04 1.90 -19.46
N SER A 705 -13.85 2.67 -20.53
CA SER A 705 -12.58 2.75 -21.26
C SER A 705 -11.54 3.61 -20.55
N SER A 706 -11.99 4.70 -19.90
CA SER A 706 -11.08 5.69 -19.33
C SER A 706 -10.96 5.62 -17.81
N TYR A 707 -12.02 5.22 -17.10
CA TYR A 707 -12.17 5.37 -15.64
C TYR A 707 -12.53 4.07 -14.90
N ALA A 708 -12.30 2.90 -15.50
CA ALA A 708 -12.57 1.62 -14.86
C ALA A 708 -11.32 0.78 -14.66
N LYS A 709 -11.42 -0.18 -13.73
CA LYS A 709 -10.46 -1.25 -13.51
C LYS A 709 -11.18 -2.59 -13.65
N LEU A 710 -10.62 -3.52 -14.40
CA LEU A 710 -11.17 -4.87 -14.51
C LEU A 710 -11.02 -5.61 -13.17
N ASP A 711 -12.14 -6.03 -12.58
CA ASP A 711 -12.21 -6.76 -11.31
C ASP A 711 -12.09 -8.27 -11.55
N SER A 712 -12.90 -8.78 -12.48
CA SER A 712 -12.90 -10.18 -12.85
C SER A 712 -13.37 -10.42 -14.28
N ILE A 713 -12.92 -11.54 -14.84
CA ILE A 713 -13.28 -11.99 -16.19
C ILE A 713 -13.66 -13.48 -16.14
N GLY A 714 -14.88 -13.78 -16.57
CA GLY A 714 -15.36 -15.14 -16.83
C GLY A 714 -15.40 -15.39 -18.33
N ILE A 715 -14.79 -16.48 -18.78
CA ILE A 715 -14.77 -16.87 -20.20
C ILE A 715 -15.47 -18.21 -20.33
N GLU A 716 -16.55 -18.23 -21.10
CA GLU A 716 -17.28 -19.44 -21.47
C GLU A 716 -17.07 -19.68 -22.96
N LEU A 717 -16.41 -20.79 -23.31
CA LEU A 717 -16.19 -21.19 -24.69
C LEU A 717 -17.43 -21.90 -25.23
N MET A 718 -17.82 -21.54 -26.45
CA MET A 718 -18.95 -22.07 -27.19
C MET A 718 -18.44 -22.54 -28.57
N ASP A 719 -18.97 -23.64 -29.09
CA ASP A 719 -18.67 -24.11 -30.45
C ASP A 719 -17.16 -24.24 -30.76
N GLU A 720 -16.37 -24.84 -29.85
CA GLU A 720 -14.92 -25.04 -30.03
C GLU A 720 -14.63 -26.13 -31.09
N THR A 721 -13.90 -25.75 -32.13
CA THR A 721 -13.33 -26.65 -33.14
C THR A 721 -11.81 -26.53 -33.15
N ALA A 722 -11.13 -27.32 -33.97
CA ALA A 722 -9.67 -27.26 -34.10
C ALA A 722 -9.14 -25.91 -34.63
N THR A 723 -9.98 -25.14 -35.33
CA THR A 723 -9.60 -23.91 -36.05
C THR A 723 -10.44 -22.69 -35.70
N SER A 724 -11.57 -22.84 -35.02
CA SER A 724 -12.45 -21.75 -34.63
C SER A 724 -13.06 -21.98 -33.25
N ALA A 725 -13.36 -20.92 -32.53
CA ALA A 725 -14.12 -20.98 -31.29
C ALA A 725 -14.99 -19.72 -31.16
N ARG A 726 -16.12 -19.81 -30.48
CA ARG A 726 -16.86 -18.65 -30.00
C ARG A 726 -16.67 -18.55 -28.50
N ALA A 727 -16.68 -17.34 -27.97
CA ALA A 727 -16.56 -17.14 -26.53
C ALA A 727 -17.52 -16.07 -26.05
N LYS A 728 -18.23 -16.38 -24.97
CA LYS A 728 -18.93 -15.39 -24.15
C LYS A 728 -17.99 -14.95 -23.04
N VAL A 729 -17.57 -13.70 -23.08
CA VAL A 729 -16.72 -13.08 -22.06
C VAL A 729 -17.59 -12.22 -21.17
N SER A 730 -17.66 -12.58 -19.89
CA SER A 730 -18.36 -11.81 -18.85
C SER A 730 -17.32 -11.05 -18.04
N THR A 731 -17.31 -9.74 -18.18
CA THR A 731 -16.37 -8.86 -17.47
C THR A 731 -17.09 -8.09 -16.37
N GLN A 732 -16.46 -8.01 -15.20
CA GLN A 732 -16.89 -7.14 -14.11
C GLN A 732 -15.87 -6.01 -13.96
N TRP A 733 -16.34 -4.77 -14.02
CA TRP A 733 -15.52 -3.58 -13.95
C TRP A 733 -15.87 -2.78 -12.70
N ILE A 734 -14.85 -2.30 -12.00
CA ILE A 734 -14.99 -1.33 -10.93
C ILE A 734 -14.75 0.06 -11.52
N THR A 735 -15.74 0.94 -11.42
CA THR A 735 -15.62 2.36 -11.76
C THR A 735 -15.61 3.17 -10.45
N PRO A 736 -15.20 4.46 -10.45
CA PRO A 736 -15.29 5.30 -9.26
C PRO A 736 -16.74 5.55 -8.77
N LEU A 737 -17.75 5.28 -9.61
CA LEU A 737 -19.16 5.55 -9.32
C LEU A 737 -19.93 4.28 -8.98
N GLU A 738 -19.82 3.24 -9.81
CA GLU A 738 -20.57 1.98 -9.73
C GLU A 738 -19.79 0.76 -10.23
N LYS A 739 -20.27 -0.45 -9.91
CA LYS A 739 -19.77 -1.69 -10.52
C LYS A 739 -20.55 -1.98 -11.80
N VAL A 740 -19.84 -2.27 -12.88
CA VAL A 740 -20.45 -2.49 -14.20
C VAL A 740 -20.16 -3.90 -14.68
N ASN A 741 -21.21 -4.63 -15.06
CA ASN A 741 -21.09 -5.95 -15.68
C ASN A 741 -21.39 -5.83 -17.17
N LYS A 742 -20.47 -6.29 -18.02
CA LYS A 742 -20.67 -6.40 -19.49
C LYS A 742 -20.44 -7.83 -19.95
N HIS A 743 -21.20 -8.21 -20.98
CA HIS A 743 -21.01 -9.45 -21.71
C HIS A 743 -20.59 -9.12 -23.14
N PHE A 744 -19.49 -9.73 -23.59
CA PHE A 744 -19.00 -9.63 -24.95
C PHE A 744 -19.04 -11.01 -25.61
N TYR A 745 -19.37 -11.03 -26.89
CA TYR A 745 -19.32 -12.24 -27.70
C TYR A 745 -18.23 -12.06 -28.75
N HIS A 746 -17.27 -12.98 -28.73
CA HIS A 746 -16.12 -12.93 -29.62
C HIS A 746 -16.05 -14.20 -30.47
N THR A 747 -15.67 -14.03 -31.73
CA THR A 747 -15.27 -15.13 -32.60
C THR A 747 -13.75 -15.21 -32.61
N LEU A 748 -13.20 -16.41 -32.50
CA LEU A 748 -11.78 -16.68 -32.48
C LEU A 748 -11.40 -17.64 -33.59
N VAL A 749 -10.25 -17.40 -34.20
CA VAL A 749 -9.70 -18.22 -35.29
C VAL A 749 -8.27 -18.62 -34.99
N LYS A 750 -7.90 -19.84 -35.36
CA LYS A 750 -6.54 -20.36 -35.20
C LYS A 750 -5.79 -20.33 -36.52
N LYS A 751 -4.67 -19.62 -36.58
CA LYS A 751 -3.78 -19.50 -37.75
C LYS A 751 -2.33 -19.72 -37.33
N ASP A 752 -1.58 -20.49 -38.10
CA ASP A 752 -0.17 -20.84 -37.83
C ASP A 752 0.11 -21.29 -36.39
N GLY A 753 -0.83 -22.03 -35.80
CA GLY A 753 -0.73 -22.54 -34.43
C GLY A 753 -1.07 -21.52 -33.33
N LYS A 754 -1.43 -20.28 -33.66
CA LYS A 754 -1.82 -19.20 -32.74
C LYS A 754 -3.31 -18.87 -32.88
N TRP A 755 -3.93 -18.54 -31.75
CA TRP A 755 -5.30 -18.03 -31.73
C TRP A 755 -5.33 -16.50 -31.82
N TYR A 756 -6.31 -16.02 -32.57
CA TYR A 756 -6.57 -14.61 -32.81
C TYR A 756 -8.05 -14.30 -32.60
N LEU A 757 -8.34 -13.05 -32.24
CA LEU A 757 -9.68 -12.50 -32.15
C LEU A 757 -10.10 -11.93 -33.50
N GLU A 758 -11.31 -12.23 -33.98
CA GLU A 758 -11.88 -11.46 -35.09
C GLU A 758 -12.27 -10.07 -34.57
N PRO A 759 -11.91 -8.98 -35.27
CA PRO A 759 -12.25 -7.62 -34.85
C PRO A 759 -13.76 -7.43 -34.92
N SER A 760 -14.31 -6.79 -33.88
CA SER A 760 -15.69 -6.35 -33.87
C SER A 760 -15.91 -5.26 -34.91
N LYS A 761 -17.04 -5.31 -35.63
CA LYS A 761 -17.44 -4.20 -36.50
C LYS A 761 -17.99 -3.05 -35.64
N PHE A 762 -17.37 -1.88 -35.74
CA PHE A 762 -17.86 -0.67 -35.09
C PHE A 762 -18.91 0.05 -35.95
N ASP A 763 -19.79 0.79 -35.29
CA ASP A 763 -20.74 1.66 -35.97
C ASP A 763 -20.00 2.86 -36.57
N ASN A 764 -20.05 2.97 -37.89
CA ASN A 764 -19.41 4.05 -38.65
C ASN A 764 -20.34 5.26 -38.78
N ASP A 765 -21.11 5.58 -37.72
CA ASP A 765 -21.85 6.83 -37.71
C ASP A 765 -20.84 7.97 -37.90
N LEU A 766 -21.02 8.76 -38.96
CA LEU A 766 -20.16 9.88 -39.36
C LEU A 766 -20.83 11.19 -38.96
N PRO A 767 -20.07 12.22 -38.53
CA PRO A 767 -20.69 13.45 -38.08
C PRO A 767 -21.26 14.13 -39.32
N PRO A 768 -22.53 14.58 -39.29
CA PRO A 768 -23.12 15.24 -40.43
C PRO A 768 -22.29 16.45 -40.88
N ASP A 769 -21.67 17.17 -39.94
CA ASP A 769 -20.79 18.30 -40.22
C ASP A 769 -19.36 18.07 -39.73
N GLN A 770 -18.38 18.44 -40.55
CA GLN A 770 -16.97 18.36 -40.17
C GLN A 770 -16.53 19.53 -39.28
N LEU A 771 -17.14 20.70 -39.44
CA LEU A 771 -16.87 21.91 -38.68
C LEU A 771 -18.17 22.40 -38.04
N LEU A 772 -18.21 22.41 -36.72
CA LEU A 772 -19.32 22.95 -35.94
C LEU A 772 -18.89 24.25 -35.26
N SER A 773 -19.74 25.27 -35.33
CA SER A 773 -19.64 26.46 -34.49
C SER A 773 -20.84 26.51 -33.55
N ALA A 774 -20.59 26.69 -32.26
CA ALA A 774 -21.63 26.92 -31.27
C ALA A 774 -21.37 28.25 -30.55
N ASN A 775 -22.41 29.07 -30.44
CA ASN A 775 -22.37 30.28 -29.61
C ASN A 775 -22.67 29.88 -28.17
N GLY A 776 -21.88 30.38 -27.22
CA GLY A 776 -22.05 30.09 -25.80
C GLY A 776 -21.62 31.26 -24.93
N SER A 777 -22.18 31.31 -23.72
CA SER A 777 -21.79 32.28 -22.70
C SER A 777 -20.68 31.69 -21.83
N THR A 778 -19.50 32.32 -21.85
CA THR A 778 -18.36 31.92 -21.02
C THR A 778 -18.24 32.84 -19.82
N PHE A 779 -17.94 32.28 -18.65
CA PHE A 779 -17.74 33.03 -17.42
C PHE A 779 -16.26 33.01 -17.06
N TYR A 780 -15.66 34.18 -16.85
CA TYR A 780 -14.26 34.32 -16.48
C TYR A 780 -14.16 35.17 -15.22
N ASN A 781 -13.43 34.68 -14.22
CA ASN A 781 -13.10 35.45 -13.04
C ASN A 781 -11.79 36.20 -13.28
N HIS A 782 -11.86 37.51 -13.47
CA HIS A 782 -10.65 38.34 -13.60
C HIS A 782 -9.78 38.39 -12.34
N GLY A 783 -10.35 38.06 -11.18
CA GLY A 783 -9.73 38.33 -9.88
C GLY A 783 -9.64 39.83 -9.62
N ARG A 784 -9.88 40.25 -8.37
CA ARG A 784 -9.57 41.63 -7.93
C ARG A 784 -8.30 41.72 -7.10
N ARG A 785 -7.57 40.59 -7.04
CA ARG A 785 -6.42 40.41 -6.17
C ARG A 785 -5.31 41.38 -6.56
N ARG A 786 -5.01 42.30 -5.64
CA ARG A 786 -3.82 43.16 -5.73
C ARG A 786 -2.59 42.30 -5.47
N ILE A 787 -1.51 42.53 -6.21
CA ILE A 787 -0.20 41.88 -5.95
C ILE A 787 0.32 42.42 -4.61
N THR A 788 -0.03 41.73 -3.54
CA THR A 788 0.33 42.08 -2.16
C THR A 788 0.60 40.80 -1.38
N THR A 789 1.32 40.92 -0.27
CA THR A 789 1.54 39.83 0.68
C THR A 789 0.37 39.66 1.66
N GLN A 790 -0.70 40.45 1.52
CA GLN A 790 -1.84 40.40 2.41
C GLN A 790 -2.81 39.30 1.99
N GLN A 791 -3.57 38.80 2.96
CA GLN A 791 -4.57 37.76 2.77
C GLN A 791 -5.66 38.20 1.78
N THR A 792 -6.34 37.21 1.20
CA THR A 792 -7.55 37.43 0.37
C THR A 792 -8.50 38.34 1.13
N HIS A 793 -8.72 39.56 0.62
CA HIS A 793 -9.63 40.51 1.24
C HIS A 793 -11.07 40.12 0.93
N HIS A 794 -12.04 40.61 1.71
CA HIS A 794 -13.44 40.35 1.44
C HIS A 794 -13.87 40.78 0.02
N GLU A 795 -13.22 41.81 -0.53
CA GLU A 795 -13.43 42.29 -1.91
C GLU A 795 -12.93 41.33 -3.01
N ASP A 796 -12.08 40.37 -2.66
CA ASP A 796 -11.55 39.34 -3.57
C ASP A 796 -12.44 38.09 -3.64
N VAL A 797 -13.36 37.93 -2.68
CA VAL A 797 -14.31 36.81 -2.64
C VAL A 797 -15.48 37.12 -3.55
N LEU A 798 -15.73 36.25 -4.53
CA LEU A 798 -16.91 36.38 -5.38
C LEU A 798 -18.18 36.27 -4.55
N LYS A 799 -19.14 37.16 -4.84
CA LYS A 799 -20.47 37.09 -4.24
C LYS A 799 -21.08 35.72 -4.52
N GLN A 800 -21.65 35.11 -3.48
CA GLN A 800 -22.36 33.85 -3.62
C GLN A 800 -23.63 34.01 -4.49
N PRO A 801 -23.81 33.19 -5.53
CA PRO A 801 -25.05 33.13 -6.29
C PRO A 801 -26.25 32.85 -5.38
N VAL A 802 -27.37 33.52 -5.66
CA VAL A 802 -28.62 33.30 -4.93
C VAL A 802 -29.35 32.07 -5.48
N LEU A 803 -29.71 31.14 -4.58
CA LEU A 803 -30.48 29.94 -4.88
C LEU A 803 -31.87 30.00 -4.24
N GLU A 804 -32.79 29.14 -4.68
CA GLU A 804 -34.10 28.96 -4.08
C GLU A 804 -34.46 27.48 -4.02
N VAL A 805 -34.81 26.99 -2.83
CA VAL A 805 -35.38 25.66 -2.64
C VAL A 805 -36.86 25.73 -2.97
N LEU A 806 -37.27 25.08 -4.05
CA LEU A 806 -38.65 25.09 -4.52
C LEU A 806 -39.52 24.09 -3.76
N LYS A 807 -38.95 22.92 -3.45
CA LYS A 807 -39.64 21.82 -2.75
C LYS A 807 -38.62 21.03 -1.93
N ALA A 808 -39.06 20.51 -0.78
CA ALA A 808 -38.30 19.57 0.03
C ALA A 808 -39.23 18.65 0.82
N LYS A 809 -38.96 17.34 0.80
CA LYS A 809 -39.73 16.31 1.50
C LYS A 809 -38.81 15.29 2.15
N LEU A 810 -39.10 14.92 3.38
CA LEU A 810 -38.54 13.73 4.03
C LEU A 810 -39.40 12.52 3.66
N VAL A 811 -38.77 11.53 3.04
CA VAL A 811 -39.42 10.32 2.56
C VAL A 811 -38.76 9.08 3.17
N LYS A 812 -39.54 8.01 3.27
CA LYS A 812 -39.07 6.68 3.64
C LYS A 812 -39.40 5.70 2.52
N TYR A 813 -38.37 5.06 1.99
CA TYR A 813 -38.49 4.10 0.90
C TYR A 813 -37.62 2.88 1.19
N GLN A 814 -38.19 1.68 1.14
CA GLN A 814 -37.50 0.41 1.46
C GLN A 814 -36.76 0.43 2.81
N GLY A 815 -37.35 1.07 3.83
CA GLY A 815 -36.76 1.19 5.17
C GLY A 815 -35.67 2.25 5.33
N ARG A 816 -35.35 3.01 4.28
CA ARG A 816 -34.33 4.08 4.28
C ARG A 816 -34.98 5.45 4.31
N TYR A 817 -34.39 6.39 5.03
CA TYR A 817 -34.82 7.78 5.04
C TYR A 817 -33.97 8.59 4.06
N SER A 818 -34.64 9.41 3.26
CA SER A 818 -34.00 10.30 2.29
C SER A 818 -34.74 11.64 2.25
N ILE A 819 -34.05 12.71 1.87
CA ILE A 819 -34.70 13.97 1.54
C ILE A 819 -34.68 14.16 0.03
N VAL A 820 -35.85 14.45 -0.54
CA VAL A 820 -36.01 14.75 -1.97
C VAL A 820 -36.52 16.17 -2.15
N GLY A 821 -36.05 16.85 -3.20
CA GLY A 821 -36.45 18.24 -3.42
C GLY A 821 -36.07 18.78 -4.79
N GLU A 822 -36.40 20.06 -4.99
CA GLU A 822 -36.04 20.83 -6.19
C GLU A 822 -35.36 22.12 -5.76
N LEU A 823 -34.26 22.46 -6.42
CA LEU A 823 -33.47 23.66 -6.18
C LEU A 823 -33.26 24.40 -7.50
N GLN A 824 -33.40 25.72 -7.49
CA GLN A 824 -33.13 26.58 -8.64
C GLN A 824 -32.00 27.57 -8.35
N ASN A 825 -31.12 27.77 -9.33
CA ASN A 825 -30.24 28.92 -9.35
C ASN A 825 -31.03 30.14 -9.83
N ILE A 826 -31.46 31.01 -8.93
CA ILE A 826 -32.25 32.19 -9.31
C ILE A 826 -31.38 33.40 -9.63
N ASP A 827 -30.06 33.26 -9.65
CA ASP A 827 -29.14 34.33 -10.03
C ASP A 827 -28.98 34.43 -11.57
N ASN A 828 -28.17 35.39 -12.02
CA ASN A 828 -27.75 35.55 -13.41
C ASN A 828 -26.34 35.00 -13.69
N ILE A 829 -25.69 34.42 -12.68
CA ILE A 829 -24.38 33.77 -12.77
C ILE A 829 -24.48 32.28 -12.44
N PRO A 830 -23.61 31.42 -12.98
CA PRO A 830 -23.60 29.99 -12.68
C PRO A 830 -23.23 29.72 -11.22
N ALA A 831 -23.81 28.66 -10.68
CA ALA A 831 -23.62 28.26 -9.29
C ALA A 831 -23.06 26.83 -9.19
N ASP A 832 -22.02 26.67 -8.37
CA ASP A 832 -21.65 25.39 -7.75
C ASP A 832 -22.41 25.25 -6.44
N VAL A 833 -23.25 24.23 -6.39
CA VAL A 833 -24.23 24.03 -5.34
C VAL A 833 -23.79 22.90 -4.42
N VAL A 834 -23.79 23.20 -3.13
CA VAL A 834 -23.67 22.20 -2.06
C VAL A 834 -24.96 22.20 -1.25
N ILE A 835 -25.57 21.03 -1.08
CA ILE A 835 -26.76 20.85 -0.23
C ILE A 835 -26.38 19.92 0.91
N LYS A 836 -26.47 20.42 2.14
CA LYS A 836 -26.32 19.65 3.37
C LYS A 836 -27.69 19.45 4.01
N ALA A 837 -27.97 18.23 4.43
CA ALA A 837 -29.18 17.89 5.14
C ALA A 837 -28.90 17.38 6.55
N THR A 838 -29.82 17.68 7.47
CA THR A 838 -29.82 17.15 8.83
C THR A 838 -31.20 16.64 9.22
N LEU A 839 -31.27 15.44 9.80
CA LEU A 839 -32.50 14.83 10.32
C LEU A 839 -32.67 15.10 11.82
N TYR A 840 -33.91 15.35 12.23
CA TYR A 840 -34.30 15.57 13.62
C TYR A 840 -35.53 14.75 14.01
N ASN A 841 -35.62 14.40 15.29
CA ASN A 841 -36.84 13.86 15.88
C ASN A 841 -37.77 14.99 16.39
N ASP A 842 -38.87 14.60 17.05
CA ASP A 842 -39.85 15.56 17.58
C ASP A 842 -39.28 16.48 18.67
N THR A 843 -38.29 15.99 19.44
CA THR A 843 -37.58 16.75 20.49
C THR A 843 -36.44 17.62 19.96
N ASN A 844 -36.32 17.77 18.64
CA ASN A 844 -35.26 18.52 17.94
C ASN A 844 -33.83 17.99 18.22
N LYS A 845 -33.69 16.71 18.56
CA LYS A 845 -32.40 16.04 18.64
C LYS A 845 -31.93 15.68 17.22
N GLU A 846 -30.70 16.03 16.89
CA GLU A 846 -30.06 15.63 15.62
C GLU A 846 -29.84 14.11 15.59
N LEU A 847 -30.28 13.48 14.51
CA LEU A 847 -30.17 12.03 14.31
C LEU A 847 -29.09 11.64 13.29
N ALA A 848 -28.96 12.41 12.20
CA ALA A 848 -27.96 12.19 11.16
C ALA A 848 -27.79 13.45 10.30
N ASN A 849 -26.62 13.61 9.68
CA ASN A 849 -26.38 14.62 8.66
C ASN A 849 -25.63 14.01 7.46
N TYR A 850 -25.91 14.51 6.26
CA TYR A 850 -25.24 14.09 5.03
C TYR A 850 -25.38 15.15 3.95
N ASN A 851 -24.46 15.16 2.99
CA ASN A 851 -24.53 16.05 1.84
C ASN A 851 -25.09 15.33 0.62
N ALA A 852 -25.67 16.10 -0.30
CA ALA A 852 -26.04 15.59 -1.61
C ALA A 852 -24.80 15.07 -2.37
N LYS A 853 -24.97 13.90 -2.98
CA LYS A 853 -23.95 13.18 -3.74
C LYS A 853 -24.33 13.22 -5.21
N PHE A 854 -24.44 12.06 -5.86
CA PHE A 854 -24.65 11.97 -7.29
C PHE A 854 -26.07 12.32 -7.75
N GLN A 855 -27.07 12.26 -6.87
CA GLN A 855 -28.48 12.44 -7.25
C GLN A 855 -28.88 13.92 -7.38
N MET A 856 -28.02 14.76 -7.96
CA MET A 856 -28.30 16.16 -8.29
C MET A 856 -27.30 16.69 -9.32
N LYS A 857 -27.60 17.84 -9.92
CA LYS A 857 -26.59 18.64 -10.63
C LYS A 857 -25.94 19.62 -9.66
N HIS A 858 -24.64 19.44 -9.40
CA HIS A 858 -23.88 20.40 -8.60
C HIS A 858 -23.60 21.71 -9.34
N LYS A 859 -23.43 21.67 -10.67
CA LYS A 859 -23.18 22.86 -11.50
C LYS A 859 -24.45 23.30 -12.20
N LEU A 860 -25.03 24.42 -11.75
CA LEU A 860 -26.26 25.00 -12.30
C LEU A 860 -25.99 26.26 -13.11
N MET A 861 -26.48 26.28 -14.34
CA MET A 861 -26.54 27.50 -15.14
C MET A 861 -27.52 28.51 -14.53
N PRO A 862 -27.44 29.80 -14.91
CA PRO A 862 -28.43 30.78 -14.49
C PRO A 862 -29.86 30.30 -14.79
N LYS A 863 -30.75 30.39 -13.81
CA LYS A 863 -32.16 29.95 -13.87
C LYS A 863 -32.37 28.44 -14.01
N GLU A 864 -31.32 27.63 -14.09
CA GLU A 864 -31.43 26.17 -14.14
C GLU A 864 -31.97 25.63 -12.81
N THR A 865 -32.86 24.64 -12.92
CA THR A 865 -33.38 23.87 -11.80
C THR A 865 -32.78 22.47 -11.83
N THR A 866 -32.50 21.92 -10.65
CA THR A 866 -32.15 20.51 -10.46
C THR A 866 -33.08 19.90 -9.44
N ALA A 867 -33.54 18.68 -9.71
CA ALA A 867 -34.03 17.83 -8.64
C ALA A 867 -32.84 17.30 -7.82
N PHE A 868 -33.06 16.98 -6.55
CA PHE A 868 -32.05 16.37 -5.69
C PHE A 868 -32.62 15.27 -4.80
N ARG A 869 -31.77 14.29 -4.47
CA ARG A 869 -31.98 13.33 -3.38
C ARG A 869 -30.75 13.28 -2.48
N ILE A 870 -30.99 13.26 -1.17
CA ILE A 870 -29.95 13.07 -0.15
C ILE A 870 -30.31 11.81 0.63
N ASP A 871 -29.45 10.80 0.51
CA ASP A 871 -29.57 9.55 1.26
C ASP A 871 -28.66 9.62 2.49
N PHE A 872 -29.16 9.18 3.65
CA PHE A 872 -28.37 9.16 4.88
C PHE A 872 -27.68 7.80 5.01
N GLU A 873 -26.38 7.76 4.69
CA GLU A 873 -25.52 6.57 4.73
C GLU A 873 -24.80 6.45 6.07
N GLY A 874 -24.88 5.26 6.67
CA GLY A 874 -24.16 4.92 7.90
C GLY A 874 -22.69 4.56 7.63
N ILE A 875 -21.89 4.55 8.70
CA ILE A 875 -20.61 3.86 8.67
C ILE A 875 -20.92 2.38 8.86
N ALA A 876 -20.84 1.60 7.78
CA ALA A 876 -20.90 0.15 7.84
C ALA A 876 -19.94 -0.37 8.94
N TRP A 877 -20.43 -1.27 9.79
CA TRP A 877 -19.62 -1.99 10.78
C TRP A 877 -18.97 -1.11 11.86
N SER A 878 -19.65 -0.02 12.28
CA SER A 878 -19.21 0.79 13.41
C SER A 878 -19.33 0.07 14.77
N SER A 879 -20.07 -1.05 14.83
CA SER A 879 -20.27 -1.85 16.03
C SER A 879 -19.41 -3.12 15.97
N THR A 880 -18.70 -3.43 17.07
CA THR A 880 -17.93 -4.69 17.23
C THR A 880 -18.79 -5.96 17.24
N LYS A 881 -20.12 -5.83 17.13
CA LYS A 881 -21.09 -6.93 17.06
C LYS A 881 -21.59 -7.20 15.64
N ASP A 882 -21.23 -6.37 14.66
CA ASP A 882 -21.69 -6.54 13.28
C ASP A 882 -20.84 -7.66 12.64
N THR A 883 -21.44 -8.83 12.41
CA THR A 883 -20.75 -9.96 11.78
C THR A 883 -20.54 -9.68 10.30
N LEU A 884 -19.31 -9.81 9.80
CA LEU A 884 -18.99 -9.78 8.37
C LEU A 884 -19.89 -10.78 7.61
N PRO A 885 -20.71 -10.33 6.65
CA PRO A 885 -21.37 -11.27 5.74
C PRO A 885 -20.30 -11.99 4.90
N PRO A 886 -20.47 -13.30 4.60
CA PRO A 886 -19.49 -14.09 3.86
C PRO A 886 -19.32 -13.68 2.38
N THR A 887 -20.22 -12.86 1.84
CA THR A 887 -20.13 -12.29 0.49
C THR A 887 -20.59 -10.83 0.51
N PHE A 888 -19.69 -9.93 0.15
CA PHE A 888 -19.92 -8.50 0.05
C PHE A 888 -20.78 -8.16 -1.18
N ASN A 889 -21.81 -7.33 -1.02
CA ASN A 889 -22.66 -6.85 -2.12
C ASN A 889 -22.37 -5.36 -2.45
N PRO A 890 -21.93 -5.04 -3.69
CA PRO A 890 -21.72 -3.68 -4.19
C PRO A 890 -22.87 -2.69 -4.01
N ASP A 891 -24.11 -3.18 -4.06
CA ASP A 891 -25.33 -2.37 -3.99
C ASP A 891 -25.85 -2.25 -2.55
N GLU A 892 -25.09 -2.76 -1.58
CA GLU A 892 -25.44 -2.77 -0.16
C GLU A 892 -25.22 -1.38 0.45
N PHE A 893 -26.23 -0.54 0.29
CA PHE A 893 -26.39 0.66 1.10
C PHE A 893 -26.48 0.28 2.57
N THR A 894 -25.55 0.78 3.38
CA THR A 894 -25.65 0.65 4.84
C THR A 894 -26.49 1.81 5.37
N PRO A 895 -27.75 1.57 5.80
CA PRO A 895 -28.55 2.62 6.39
C PRO A 895 -27.90 3.12 7.67
N VAL A 896 -27.99 4.43 7.94
CA VAL A 896 -27.66 4.94 9.28
C VAL A 896 -28.58 4.25 10.29
N THR A 897 -27.99 3.66 11.33
CA THR A 897 -28.74 3.21 12.51
C THR A 897 -29.18 4.45 13.28
N LEU A 898 -30.42 4.88 13.07
CA LEU A 898 -31.02 5.99 13.81
C LEU A 898 -31.57 5.46 15.13
N GLU A 899 -31.32 6.20 16.22
CA GLU A 899 -31.85 5.85 17.55
C GLU A 899 -33.39 5.90 17.59
N GLU A 900 -33.98 6.80 16.79
CA GLU A 900 -35.42 7.05 16.72
C GLU A 900 -35.84 7.40 15.28
N GLN A 901 -37.15 7.40 15.01
CA GLN A 901 -37.68 7.82 13.71
C GLN A 901 -37.54 9.35 13.53
N PRO A 902 -36.93 9.81 12.41
CA PRO A 902 -36.90 11.23 12.08
C PRO A 902 -38.29 11.71 11.66
N THR A 903 -38.66 12.90 12.13
CA THR A 903 -39.94 13.55 11.79
C THR A 903 -39.72 14.91 11.12
N LYS A 904 -38.60 15.58 11.44
CA LYS A 904 -38.23 16.90 10.94
C LYS A 904 -36.90 16.83 10.20
N PHE A 905 -36.65 17.81 9.33
CA PHE A 905 -35.38 17.96 8.65
C PHE A 905 -35.00 19.43 8.49
N ASN A 906 -33.71 19.66 8.25
CA ASN A 906 -33.15 20.95 7.85
C ASN A 906 -32.37 20.77 6.55
N LEU A 907 -32.46 21.75 5.64
CA LEU A 907 -31.60 21.87 4.47
C LEU A 907 -30.77 23.15 4.52
N GLN A 908 -29.45 23.02 4.38
CA GLN A 908 -28.51 24.11 4.20
C GLN A 908 -27.94 24.04 2.78
N CYS A 909 -28.40 24.94 1.92
CA CYS A 909 -27.92 25.08 0.56
C CYS A 909 -26.91 26.23 0.49
N ALA A 910 -25.80 26.02 -0.20
CA ALA A 910 -24.82 27.05 -0.48
C ALA A 910 -24.53 27.11 -1.97
N GLY A 911 -24.64 28.31 -2.55
CA GLY A 911 -24.28 28.59 -3.93
C GLY A 911 -22.95 29.31 -3.98
N ASN A 912 -22.01 28.79 -4.75
CA ASN A 912 -20.73 29.44 -5.02
C ASN A 912 -20.59 29.75 -6.51
N THR A 913 -19.83 30.78 -6.88
CA THR A 913 -19.66 31.10 -8.31
C THR A 913 -18.88 29.97 -9.01
N ALA A 914 -19.46 29.43 -10.08
CA ALA A 914 -18.80 28.43 -10.92
C ALA A 914 -18.32 29.03 -12.25
N ILE A 915 -17.11 28.68 -12.66
CA ILE A 915 -16.53 29.10 -13.95
C ILE A 915 -16.07 27.91 -14.82
N THR A 916 -16.00 26.71 -14.25
CA THR A 916 -15.58 25.47 -14.91
C THR A 916 -16.70 24.43 -14.91
N ASP A 917 -16.61 23.46 -15.84
CA ASP A 917 -17.54 22.33 -15.98
C ASP A 917 -19.02 22.74 -16.20
N LEU A 918 -19.24 23.78 -17.00
CA LEU A 918 -20.55 24.38 -17.30
C LEU A 918 -21.20 23.90 -18.61
N TYR A 919 -20.68 22.85 -19.24
CA TYR A 919 -21.16 22.39 -20.55
C TYR A 919 -22.51 21.66 -20.44
N LYS A 920 -23.51 22.05 -21.25
CA LYS A 920 -24.90 21.55 -21.18
C LYS A 920 -25.53 21.18 -22.54
N GLN A 921 -24.75 20.91 -23.58
CA GLN A 921 -25.25 20.76 -24.96
C GLN A 921 -25.75 19.34 -25.33
N ILE A 922 -26.08 18.50 -24.33
CA ILE A 922 -26.74 17.22 -24.57
C ILE A 922 -28.25 17.42 -24.51
N ALA A 923 -28.95 16.92 -25.53
CA ALA A 923 -30.40 16.87 -25.59
C ALA A 923 -30.91 15.43 -25.51
N LEU A 924 -32.09 15.26 -24.92
CA LEU A 924 -32.85 14.00 -24.96
C LEU A 924 -33.72 13.97 -26.23
N GLN A 925 -33.70 12.85 -26.95
CA GLN A 925 -34.45 12.61 -28.20
C GLN A 925 -35.06 11.21 -28.18
N ASP A 926 -36.04 10.98 -29.05
CA ASP A 926 -36.61 9.66 -29.37
C ASP A 926 -36.99 8.84 -28.11
N LEU A 927 -37.68 9.48 -27.15
CA LEU A 927 -38.08 8.86 -25.88
C LEU A 927 -39.28 7.92 -26.09
N GLU A 928 -39.09 6.64 -25.85
CA GLU A 928 -40.11 5.61 -25.86
C GLU A 928 -40.37 5.10 -24.44
N LEU A 929 -41.60 5.28 -23.98
CA LEU A 929 -42.03 4.89 -22.65
C LEU A 929 -42.87 3.60 -22.74
N THR A 930 -42.38 2.51 -22.14
CA THR A 930 -43.12 1.25 -22.01
C THR A 930 -43.25 0.85 -20.54
N GLU A 931 -44.22 0.02 -20.18
CA GLU A 931 -44.41 -0.45 -18.79
C GLU A 931 -43.15 -1.16 -18.23
N ALA A 932 -42.37 -1.81 -19.08
CA ALA A 932 -41.20 -2.59 -18.69
C ALA A 932 -39.87 -1.82 -18.77
N SER A 933 -39.78 -0.81 -19.64
CA SER A 933 -38.54 -0.10 -19.96
C SER A 933 -38.78 1.33 -20.48
N ILE A 934 -37.88 2.24 -20.13
CA ILE A 934 -37.81 3.59 -20.69
C ILE A 934 -36.58 3.64 -21.60
N LYS A 935 -36.81 3.80 -22.89
CA LYS A 935 -35.75 3.88 -23.90
C LYS A 935 -35.69 5.27 -24.47
N GLY A 936 -34.49 5.73 -24.78
CA GLY A 936 -34.31 7.02 -25.41
C GLY A 936 -32.91 7.22 -25.93
N THR A 937 -32.69 8.37 -26.55
CA THR A 937 -31.42 8.73 -27.16
C THR A 937 -30.91 10.05 -26.61
N LEU A 938 -29.65 10.10 -26.21
CA LEU A 938 -28.93 11.34 -25.93
C LEU A 938 -28.20 11.79 -27.18
N PHE A 939 -28.43 13.03 -27.61
CA PHE A 939 -27.74 13.64 -28.74
C PHE A 939 -26.89 14.82 -28.28
N ASN A 940 -25.61 14.83 -28.63
CA ASN A 940 -24.72 15.94 -28.31
C ASN A 940 -24.64 16.92 -29.48
N SER A 941 -25.27 18.07 -29.29
CA SER A 941 -25.36 19.13 -30.29
C SER A 941 -24.22 20.16 -30.22
N GLY A 942 -23.29 20.02 -29.26
CA GLY A 942 -22.24 21.01 -29.02
C GLY A 942 -20.85 20.58 -29.50
N ILE A 943 -19.83 21.28 -28.99
CA ILE A 943 -18.43 21.20 -29.45
C ILE A 943 -17.51 20.40 -28.52
N GLN A 944 -18.03 19.81 -27.44
CA GLN A 944 -17.24 18.99 -26.51
C GLN A 944 -17.88 17.62 -26.32
N GLU A 945 -17.06 16.59 -26.21
CA GLU A 945 -17.51 15.24 -25.87
C GLU A 945 -17.86 15.15 -24.39
N VAL A 946 -19.01 14.55 -24.08
CA VAL A 946 -19.39 14.26 -22.70
C VAL A 946 -19.02 12.84 -22.37
N THR A 947 -17.96 12.69 -21.59
CA THR A 947 -17.34 11.40 -21.29
C THR A 947 -18.19 10.51 -20.40
N ILE A 948 -18.86 11.08 -19.38
CA ILE A 948 -19.77 10.31 -18.50
C ILE A 948 -21.10 11.06 -18.43
N PRO A 949 -22.08 10.67 -19.25
CA PRO A 949 -23.43 11.21 -19.20
C PRO A 949 -24.18 10.67 -17.99
N GLN A 950 -24.97 11.53 -17.37
CA GLN A 950 -25.83 11.20 -16.25
C GLN A 950 -27.26 11.62 -16.55
N LEU A 951 -28.19 10.68 -16.42
CA LEU A 951 -29.62 10.95 -16.42
C LEU A 951 -30.10 11.06 -14.97
N LEU A 952 -30.86 12.11 -14.66
CA LEU A 952 -31.62 12.25 -13.43
C LEU A 952 -33.10 12.07 -13.78
N LEU A 953 -33.77 11.15 -13.08
CA LEU A 953 -35.16 10.81 -13.29
C LEU A 953 -35.96 11.16 -12.03
N SER A 954 -36.87 12.11 -12.16
CA SER A 954 -37.73 12.54 -11.06
C SER A 954 -39.14 12.03 -11.25
N TYR A 955 -39.71 11.45 -10.20
CA TYR A 955 -41.00 10.77 -10.17
C TYR A 955 -42.04 11.64 -9.47
N TYR A 956 -43.23 11.79 -10.06
CA TYR A 956 -44.30 12.64 -9.54
C TYR A 956 -45.66 11.91 -9.47
N ASN A 957 -46.50 12.27 -8.49
CA ASN A 957 -47.86 11.73 -8.32
C ASN A 957 -48.89 12.37 -9.28
N GLU A 958 -50.17 12.00 -9.15
CA GLU A 958 -51.30 12.56 -9.91
C GLU A 958 -51.41 14.08 -9.77
N GLU A 959 -51.11 14.60 -8.58
CA GLU A 959 -51.09 16.02 -8.24
C GLU A 959 -49.82 16.76 -8.71
N LYS A 960 -48.94 16.08 -9.46
CA LYS A 960 -47.65 16.61 -9.96
C LYS A 960 -46.68 17.06 -8.85
N GLU A 961 -46.76 16.42 -7.70
CA GLU A 961 -45.81 16.58 -6.60
C GLU A 961 -44.65 15.59 -6.70
N LEU A 962 -43.44 16.07 -6.40
CA LEU A 962 -42.23 15.23 -6.39
C LEU A 962 -42.34 14.14 -5.31
N LEU A 963 -42.03 12.90 -5.69
CA LEU A 963 -42.00 11.72 -4.83
C LEU A 963 -40.57 11.19 -4.62
N TRP A 964 -39.81 11.05 -5.71
CA TRP A 964 -38.49 10.44 -5.69
C TRP A 964 -37.61 10.99 -6.80
N VAL A 965 -36.29 10.93 -6.60
CA VAL A 965 -35.29 11.24 -7.64
C VAL A 965 -34.35 10.06 -7.73
N ASP A 966 -34.12 9.57 -8.94
CA ASP A 966 -33.15 8.54 -9.24
C ASP A 966 -32.14 9.02 -10.28
N HIS A 967 -31.08 8.22 -10.48
CA HIS A 967 -30.01 8.54 -11.40
C HIS A 967 -29.58 7.30 -12.20
N HIS A 968 -29.06 7.53 -13.40
CA HIS A 968 -28.47 6.49 -14.24
C HIS A 968 -27.25 7.05 -14.97
N PHE A 969 -26.10 6.40 -14.80
CA PHE A 969 -24.89 6.72 -15.57
C PHE A 969 -24.86 5.89 -16.84
N LEU A 970 -24.57 6.55 -17.97
CA LEU A 970 -24.33 5.84 -19.22
C LEU A 970 -22.88 5.34 -19.24
N GLN A 971 -22.70 4.12 -19.75
CA GLN A 971 -21.39 3.45 -19.78
C GLN A 971 -20.45 4.03 -20.84
N GLU A 972 -21.02 4.64 -21.88
CA GLU A 972 -20.33 5.22 -23.04
C GLU A 972 -20.64 6.72 -23.11
N GLY A 973 -19.64 7.49 -23.54
CA GLY A 973 -19.77 8.94 -23.70
C GLY A 973 -20.65 9.33 -24.87
N VAL A 974 -21.14 10.58 -24.88
CA VAL A 974 -21.84 11.16 -26.04
C VAL A 974 -20.90 12.08 -26.80
N ARG A 975 -20.38 11.59 -27.93
CA ARG A 975 -19.49 12.33 -28.83
C ARG A 975 -20.23 13.44 -29.59
N ILE A 976 -19.48 14.40 -30.10
CA ILE A 976 -20.00 15.54 -30.87
C ILE A 976 -20.81 15.05 -32.07
N GLN A 977 -22.03 15.58 -32.23
CA GLN A 977 -23.00 15.20 -33.25
C GLN A 977 -23.33 13.69 -33.31
N ARG A 978 -23.17 12.98 -32.20
CA ARG A 978 -23.52 11.56 -32.07
C ARG A 978 -24.69 11.34 -31.14
N LYS A 979 -25.34 10.21 -31.36
CA LYS A 979 -26.42 9.65 -30.57
C LYS A 979 -25.87 8.56 -29.65
N GLN A 980 -26.31 8.54 -28.40
CA GLN A 980 -26.08 7.43 -27.48
C GLN A 980 -27.43 6.96 -26.93
N PHE A 981 -27.71 5.67 -27.07
CA PHE A 981 -28.95 5.08 -26.59
C PHE A 981 -28.85 4.71 -25.11
N PHE A 982 -29.97 4.79 -24.39
CA PHE A 982 -30.10 4.27 -23.04
C PHE A 982 -31.38 3.45 -22.90
N ASP A 983 -31.34 2.51 -21.95
CA ASP A 983 -32.48 1.71 -21.53
C ASP A 983 -32.49 1.69 -20.00
N TYR A 984 -33.56 2.22 -19.41
CA TYR A 984 -33.72 2.35 -17.98
C TYR A 984 -34.99 1.63 -17.51
N LYS A 985 -34.87 0.90 -16.41
CA LYS A 985 -36.01 0.20 -15.81
C LYS A 985 -36.73 1.09 -14.80
N PRO A 986 -38.02 1.42 -14.99
CA PRO A 986 -38.77 2.23 -14.04
C PRO A 986 -38.83 1.61 -12.64
N LEU A 987 -38.75 2.44 -11.59
CA LEU A 987 -38.86 2.00 -10.19
C LEU A 987 -40.30 1.66 -9.79
N ASP A 988 -40.45 0.89 -8.71
CA ASP A 988 -41.72 0.64 -8.03
C ASP A 988 -41.78 1.44 -6.72
N LEU A 989 -42.55 2.53 -6.73
CA LEU A 989 -42.66 3.45 -5.60
C LEU A 989 -43.91 3.20 -4.75
N SER A 990 -44.61 2.08 -4.93
CA SER A 990 -45.85 1.77 -4.20
C SER A 990 -45.68 1.73 -2.67
N ASN A 991 -44.47 1.46 -2.19
CA ASN A 991 -44.13 1.41 -0.77
C ASN A 991 -43.43 2.69 -0.25
N LEU A 992 -43.43 3.78 -1.03
CA LEU A 992 -42.83 5.05 -0.61
C LEU A 992 -43.78 5.79 0.34
N GLN A 993 -43.28 6.19 1.49
CA GLN A 993 -44.02 6.97 2.48
C GLN A 993 -43.43 8.37 2.60
N ILE A 994 -44.27 9.40 2.47
CA ILE A 994 -43.89 10.78 2.79
C ILE A 994 -44.10 11.00 4.29
N ILE A 995 -43.07 11.44 4.99
CA ILE A 995 -43.11 11.68 6.44
C ILE A 995 -43.41 13.15 6.73
N SER A 996 -42.68 14.04 6.08
CA SER A 996 -42.90 15.48 6.21
C SER A 996 -42.54 16.21 4.92
N SER A 997 -43.25 17.30 4.65
CA SER A 997 -43.07 18.17 3.49
C SER A 997 -43.13 19.61 3.99
N SER A 998 -41.99 20.30 4.03
CA SER A 998 -41.89 21.66 4.57
C SER A 998 -40.67 22.40 4.02
N LEU A 999 -40.81 23.71 3.81
CA LEU A 999 -39.72 24.63 3.47
C LEU A 999 -39.28 25.51 4.66
N GLU A 1000 -39.90 25.34 5.83
CA GLU A 1000 -39.69 26.20 7.01
C GLU A 1000 -38.22 26.21 7.46
N ASN A 1001 -37.58 25.04 7.49
CA ASN A 1001 -36.19 24.85 7.91
C ASN A 1001 -35.22 24.70 6.72
N CYS A 1002 -35.48 25.42 5.62
CA CYS A 1002 -34.60 25.47 4.47
C CYS A 1002 -33.86 26.81 4.43
N PHE A 1003 -32.54 26.75 4.29
CA PHE A 1003 -31.66 27.91 4.28
C PHE A 1003 -30.81 27.92 3.02
N VAL A 1004 -30.60 29.11 2.45
CA VAL A 1004 -29.71 29.33 1.31
C VAL A 1004 -28.70 30.42 1.68
N ASN A 1005 -27.41 30.13 1.56
CA ASN A 1005 -26.32 31.04 1.91
C ASN A 1005 -26.48 31.64 3.33
N GLY A 1006 -27.06 30.85 4.26
CA GLY A 1006 -27.32 31.25 5.65
C GLY A 1006 -28.61 32.04 5.89
N LEU A 1007 -29.41 32.35 4.86
CA LEU A 1007 -30.69 33.06 4.97
C LEU A 1007 -31.88 32.11 4.83
N PRO A 1008 -33.03 32.36 5.49
CA PRO A 1008 -34.25 31.59 5.29
C PRO A 1008 -34.73 31.64 3.84
N ASN A 1009 -35.14 30.48 3.32
CA ASN A 1009 -35.59 30.36 1.92
C ASN A 1009 -36.77 31.28 1.58
N THR A 1010 -37.71 31.45 2.53
CA THR A 1010 -38.89 32.32 2.37
C THR A 1010 -38.53 33.78 2.11
N SER A 1011 -37.51 34.30 2.81
CA SER A 1011 -37.04 35.67 2.64
C SER A 1011 -36.47 35.91 1.24
N ILE A 1012 -35.92 34.88 0.59
CA ILE A 1012 -35.36 34.99 -0.77
C ILE A 1012 -36.48 34.97 -1.81
N SER A 1013 -37.44 34.05 -1.67
CA SER A 1013 -38.56 33.92 -2.62
C SER A 1013 -39.40 35.21 -2.69
N GLU A 1014 -39.63 35.86 -1.55
CA GLU A 1014 -40.43 37.09 -1.47
C GLU A 1014 -39.75 38.30 -2.13
N ILE A 1015 -38.42 38.36 -2.09
CA ILE A 1015 -37.65 39.52 -2.60
C ILE A 1015 -37.45 39.46 -4.11
N ILE A 1016 -37.11 38.29 -4.66
CA ILE A 1016 -36.64 38.20 -6.05
C ILE A 1016 -37.77 37.91 -7.04
N PHE A 1017 -38.75 37.06 -6.67
CA PHE A 1017 -39.87 36.69 -7.55
C PHE A 1017 -41.21 36.60 -6.78
N PRO A 1018 -41.79 37.72 -6.33
CA PRO A 1018 -43.02 37.73 -5.53
C PRO A 1018 -44.25 37.19 -6.29
N ASN A 1019 -44.25 37.24 -7.62
CA ASN A 1019 -45.33 36.75 -8.49
C ASN A 1019 -44.87 35.58 -9.37
N ARG A 1020 -44.56 34.43 -8.75
CA ARG A 1020 -44.09 33.24 -9.47
C ARG A 1020 -45.25 32.52 -10.17
N VAL A 1021 -45.06 32.22 -11.46
CA VAL A 1021 -46.00 31.41 -12.24
C VAL A 1021 -45.65 29.93 -12.08
N HIS A 1022 -46.38 29.22 -11.22
CA HIS A 1022 -46.10 27.81 -10.91
C HIS A 1022 -46.41 26.82 -12.06
N SER A 1023 -47.13 27.25 -13.10
CA SER A 1023 -47.52 26.38 -14.22
C SER A 1023 -46.37 26.01 -15.16
N HIS A 1024 -45.35 26.87 -15.33
CA HIS A 1024 -44.24 26.61 -16.26
C HIS A 1024 -43.41 25.37 -15.88
N ALA A 1025 -43.30 25.04 -14.59
CA ALA A 1025 -42.60 23.84 -14.14
C ALA A 1025 -43.34 22.55 -14.52
N LEU A 1026 -44.65 22.63 -14.76
CA LEU A 1026 -45.51 21.48 -15.06
C LEU A 1026 -45.49 21.07 -16.54
N GLU A 1027 -44.96 21.92 -17.43
CA GLU A 1027 -44.88 21.66 -18.88
C GLU A 1027 -43.76 20.66 -19.25
N GLN A 1028 -42.79 20.44 -18.35
CA GLN A 1028 -41.67 19.52 -18.59
C GLN A 1028 -41.96 18.07 -18.18
N LEU A 1029 -43.13 17.80 -17.60
CA LEU A 1029 -43.52 16.48 -17.08
C LEU A 1029 -44.07 15.60 -18.20
N GLN A 1030 -43.54 14.39 -18.33
CA GLN A 1030 -44.02 13.37 -19.25
C GLN A 1030 -45.04 12.47 -18.53
N PRO A 1031 -46.25 12.27 -19.08
CA PRO A 1031 -47.21 11.33 -18.51
C PRO A 1031 -46.70 9.89 -18.63
N PHE A 1032 -46.79 9.12 -17.55
CA PHE A 1032 -46.38 7.72 -17.50
C PHE A 1032 -47.12 6.98 -16.40
N GLU A 1033 -47.84 5.90 -16.73
CA GLU A 1033 -48.55 5.08 -15.75
C GLU A 1033 -47.60 4.09 -15.06
N GLY A 1034 -46.88 4.58 -14.05
CA GLY A 1034 -45.96 3.78 -13.25
C GLY A 1034 -46.59 3.23 -11.96
N LYS A 1035 -45.84 2.35 -11.27
CA LYS A 1035 -46.26 1.82 -9.96
C LYS A 1035 -46.01 2.86 -8.86
N GLY A 1036 -47.07 3.57 -8.47
CA GLY A 1036 -47.03 4.60 -7.41
C GLY A 1036 -46.71 6.03 -7.88
N TYR A 1037 -46.75 6.31 -9.19
CA TYR A 1037 -46.51 7.64 -9.78
C TYR A 1037 -47.17 7.76 -11.16
N ARG A 1038 -47.40 8.98 -11.64
CA ARG A 1038 -48.08 9.26 -12.93
C ARG A 1038 -47.31 10.13 -13.90
N PHE A 1039 -46.26 10.81 -13.44
CA PHE A 1039 -45.44 11.64 -14.30
C PHE A 1039 -43.95 11.45 -14.00
N LEU A 1040 -43.15 11.68 -15.05
CA LEU A 1040 -41.69 11.62 -15.02
C LEU A 1040 -41.10 12.93 -15.53
N LYS A 1041 -39.95 13.32 -14.97
CA LYS A 1041 -39.10 14.38 -15.53
C LYS A 1041 -37.70 13.83 -15.74
N PHE A 1042 -37.12 14.12 -16.90
CA PHE A 1042 -35.75 13.76 -17.24
C PHE A 1042 -34.88 15.01 -17.22
N GLU A 1043 -33.75 14.93 -16.52
CA GLU A 1043 -32.71 15.96 -16.57
C GLU A 1043 -31.39 15.31 -16.96
N VAL A 1044 -30.63 15.97 -17.84
CA VAL A 1044 -29.32 15.47 -18.28
C VAL A 1044 -28.22 16.28 -17.60
N ASN A 1045 -27.20 15.57 -17.14
CA ASN A 1045 -25.94 16.11 -16.63
C ASN A 1045 -24.77 15.33 -17.27
N GLY A 1046 -23.55 15.84 -17.17
CA GLY A 1046 -22.43 15.21 -17.84
C GLY A 1046 -21.08 15.67 -17.32
N TYR A 1047 -20.20 14.70 -17.08
CA TYR A 1047 -18.80 14.95 -16.80
C TYR A 1047 -17.98 14.93 -18.09
N ILE A 1048 -17.07 15.89 -18.22
CA ILE A 1048 -16.11 15.97 -19.33
C ILE A 1048 -14.71 15.67 -18.78
N GLY A 1049 -14.09 14.61 -19.31
CA GLY A 1049 -12.77 14.15 -18.88
C GLY A 1049 -11.66 15.15 -19.21
N ASN A 1050 -11.73 15.77 -20.38
CA ASN A 1050 -10.77 16.75 -20.86
C ASN A 1050 -11.49 18.00 -21.40
N PRO A 1051 -11.95 18.91 -20.50
CA PRO A 1051 -12.65 20.12 -20.92
C PRO A 1051 -11.72 20.98 -21.77
N ARG A 1052 -12.22 21.45 -22.91
CA ARG A 1052 -11.48 22.32 -23.85
C ARG A 1052 -11.81 23.79 -23.67
#